data_AF-A0A017TIA1-F1
#
_entry.id   AF-A0A017TIA1-F1
#
_cell.length_a   1.000
_cell.length_b   1.000
_cell.length_c   1.000
_cell.angle_alpha   90.00
_cell.angle_beta   90.00
_cell.angle_gamma   90.00
#
_symmetry.space_group_name_H-M   'P 1'
#
loop_
_entity.id
_entity.type
_entity.pdbx_description
1 polymer ?
#
loop_
_entity_poly.entity_id
_entity_poly.type
_entity_poly.pdbx_seq_one_letter_code
_entity_poly.pdbx_strand_id
1 'polypeptide(L)'
;MDGEEASMKTQYTLLSGETVEFPAPAGELGTFLRRVLTASKDIAVSETELSEMIFGPENPLLDATVVPGKVVATSETYRDPIFHVMLDCIARKRMPPGTSVSTARARFTITVPEASKQLGISESAVRQAIYAGRLPARKEGGTYYLLPGSQLGRGLPGEPPGTAAQGCRGEEHAGRHPGGAHRIGARRELPGEALARGVRAGGEARGGVGGDDPRRVAPDRGAGDDQGSGEVLGDRARGGRERAALRGLLSAGRVQDRGDRERDAARPGGVPALPRQVREARGTGAPATWYFPGVTTPKIASALPGAPDVPEDVARRLDEALSRKGPGYVPRTHHLEGGWPVYTNRLVLEGSPYLLQHAHNPVNWFPWGEEAFEEARRLERPVMISIGYSTCHWCHVMERESFEDVEIARFLNENYVCIKVDREERPDVDAIYMSAVQALTGSGGWPLNVFLTPDKAPFFGGTYFPPRDGARGMRKGFLTILAELLEVYTKDRERIDRAAADLTGIVRDLLSAQAAPADVDVPDAGPIASALRAYKRGFDSTHGGLARAPKFPSQLPPRLLLRVNRRANDAEALHMATLTLAKMAGGGMYDQVGGGFHRYSTDPEWLVPHFEKMLYDNALLAVAYAEAHQATGRADFARVTREVLDYVLREMTSPEGGFYSATDADSEGEEGLFFVWTPAELREALGADADRFMRYYGVTEAGNFEGRTILHASAPDEAEHAALASARETLYALRAKRIPPLRDDKVLTSWNGLMISGFAVAAQALGEPRYAEAGARAAAFLLERMREGDRLRRSFLDGKAQFNGYLDDYAFLIQGLLDLHEATFEARWLHEAIALAEVVEAHYADRSSGGWFMTSDDHEQLLAREKPGYDGAEPSGNSVHLLNVLRLGELTGEDRYREMGARALKAFAAQLTERPLALSDMLLALDFWTDTPREVVVVWPDGEAAPKALLDVLGRTFLPSRVITGGPESTLAALAKAAPIVEGKRTVDGKPTVYVCERGRCEAPTTDPGVLAAQLGQVKAY
;
A
#
# COMPACT_ATOMS: atom_id res chain seq x y z
N MET A 1 50.23 -24.18 -47.25
CA MET A 1 49.72 -22.94 -47.85
C MET A 1 48.29 -23.25 -48.28
N ASP A 2 47.26 -23.00 -47.47
CA ASP A 2 47.15 -21.97 -46.41
C ASP A 2 47.43 -20.58 -47.01
N GLY A 3 46.35 -19.87 -47.32
CA GLY A 3 46.34 -18.54 -47.91
C GLY A 3 44.98 -17.93 -47.59
N GLU A 4 44.98 -16.83 -46.84
CA GLU A 4 43.83 -16.38 -46.06
C GLU A 4 42.75 -15.70 -46.92
N GLU A 5 41.53 -16.21 -46.86
CA GLU A 5 40.36 -15.33 -46.71
C GLU A 5 39.88 -15.45 -45.27
N ALA A 6 40.46 -14.61 -44.40
CA ALA A 6 40.03 -14.52 -43.00
C ALA A 6 38.59 -13.99 -42.97
N SER A 7 37.65 -14.83 -42.50
CA SER A 7 36.24 -14.46 -42.35
C SER A 7 36.11 -13.24 -41.43
N MET A 8 35.90 -12.06 -42.00
CA MET A 8 35.62 -10.83 -41.26
C MET A 8 34.24 -10.94 -40.60
N LYS A 9 34.22 -11.54 -39.41
CA LYS A 9 33.10 -11.43 -38.48
C LYS A 9 32.83 -9.95 -38.21
N THR A 10 31.59 -9.55 -38.44
CA THR A 10 31.08 -8.26 -37.97
C THR A 10 30.64 -8.42 -36.52
N GLN A 11 31.11 -7.54 -35.65
CA GLN A 11 30.69 -7.49 -34.25
C GLN A 11 29.74 -6.30 -34.05
N TYR A 12 28.65 -6.52 -33.31
CA TYR A 12 27.70 -5.47 -32.93
C TYR A 12 27.29 -5.62 -31.46
N THR A 13 27.54 -4.60 -30.65
CA THR A 13 27.17 -4.59 -29.23
C THR A 13 25.77 -4.01 -29.04
N LEU A 14 24.83 -4.86 -28.65
CA LEU A 14 23.42 -4.54 -28.37
C LEU A 14 23.26 -3.62 -27.14
N LEU A 15 22.07 -3.06 -26.94
CA LEU A 15 21.69 -2.36 -25.72
C LEU A 15 21.66 -3.25 -24.46
N SER A 16 21.72 -4.57 -24.60
CA SER A 16 21.95 -5.49 -23.47
C SER A 16 23.38 -5.46 -22.94
N GLY A 17 24.34 -4.86 -23.68
CA GLY A 17 25.78 -4.99 -23.45
C GLY A 17 26.39 -6.25 -24.07
N GLU A 18 25.59 -7.08 -24.74
CA GLU A 18 26.01 -8.29 -25.43
C GLU A 18 26.58 -7.97 -26.81
N THR A 19 27.78 -8.47 -27.11
CA THR A 19 28.38 -8.36 -28.46
C THR A 19 27.98 -9.58 -29.28
N VAL A 20 27.13 -9.34 -30.27
CA VAL A 20 26.72 -10.31 -31.27
C VAL A 20 27.77 -10.38 -32.37
N GLU A 21 28.28 -11.58 -32.65
CA GLU A 21 29.11 -11.85 -33.82
C GLU A 21 28.28 -12.46 -34.95
N PHE A 22 28.46 -11.98 -36.18
CA PHE A 22 27.88 -12.59 -37.37
C PHE A 22 28.85 -12.49 -38.57
N PRO A 23 28.83 -13.43 -39.52
CA PRO A 23 29.58 -13.28 -40.77
C PRO A 23 29.14 -12.02 -41.50
N ALA A 24 30.06 -11.27 -42.13
CA ALA A 24 29.69 -10.09 -42.91
C ALA A 24 28.66 -10.47 -44.02
N PRO A 25 27.41 -9.97 -43.96
CA PRO A 25 26.37 -10.46 -44.85
C PRO A 25 26.58 -9.99 -46.29
N ALA A 26 26.47 -10.94 -47.22
CA ALA A 26 26.59 -10.71 -48.66
C ALA A 26 25.24 -10.37 -49.32
N GLY A 27 25.28 -10.00 -50.60
CA GLY A 27 24.10 -9.84 -51.45
C GLY A 27 23.07 -8.84 -50.93
N GLU A 28 21.79 -9.22 -51.04
CA GLU A 28 20.63 -8.40 -50.67
C GLU A 28 20.58 -8.14 -49.16
N LEU A 29 20.75 -9.18 -48.33
CA LEU A 29 20.77 -9.08 -46.87
C LEU A 29 21.84 -8.09 -46.39
N GLY A 30 23.05 -8.15 -46.96
CA GLY A 30 24.11 -7.19 -46.65
C GLY A 30 23.77 -5.75 -46.99
N THR A 31 23.03 -5.56 -48.09
CA THR A 31 22.63 -4.23 -48.57
C THR A 31 21.45 -3.68 -47.76
N PHE A 32 20.50 -4.54 -47.39
CA PHE A 32 19.39 -4.22 -46.52
C PHE A 32 19.86 -3.85 -45.10
N LEU A 33 20.74 -4.65 -44.48
CA LEU A 33 21.31 -4.34 -43.17
C LEU A 33 22.07 -3.00 -43.18
N ARG A 34 22.83 -2.69 -44.24
CA ARG A 34 23.49 -1.38 -44.39
C ARG A 34 22.50 -0.20 -44.47
N ARG A 35 21.35 -0.36 -45.14
CA ARG A 35 20.26 0.63 -45.15
C ARG A 35 19.70 0.85 -43.74
N VAL A 36 19.32 -0.23 -43.05
CA VAL A 36 18.79 -0.18 -41.67
C VAL A 36 19.76 0.48 -40.69
N LEU A 37 21.05 0.10 -40.73
CA LEU A 37 22.11 0.67 -39.88
C LEU A 37 22.46 2.13 -40.18
N THR A 38 22.04 2.64 -41.34
CA THR A 38 22.20 4.05 -41.72
C THR A 38 20.98 4.86 -41.28
N ALA A 39 19.77 4.37 -41.59
CA ALA A 39 18.51 4.96 -41.18
C ALA A 39 18.33 5.03 -39.65
N SER A 40 18.91 4.09 -38.90
CA SER A 40 18.90 4.13 -37.44
C SER A 40 19.79 5.21 -36.82
N LYS A 41 20.70 5.81 -37.61
CA LYS A 41 21.61 6.89 -37.18
C LYS A 41 21.18 8.28 -37.67
N ASP A 42 20.47 8.35 -38.79
CA ASP A 42 19.92 9.62 -39.30
C ASP A 42 18.77 10.08 -38.39
N ILE A 43 18.89 11.28 -37.79
CA ILE A 43 17.88 11.83 -36.87
C ILE A 43 16.55 12.18 -37.58
N ALA A 44 16.56 12.39 -38.89
CA ALA A 44 15.37 12.74 -39.67
C ALA A 44 14.40 11.55 -39.86
N VAL A 45 14.91 10.31 -39.84
CA VAL A 45 14.08 9.10 -39.96
C VAL A 45 13.36 8.81 -38.64
N SER A 46 12.03 8.71 -38.67
CA SER A 46 11.23 8.40 -37.48
C SER A 46 11.36 6.94 -37.03
N GLU A 47 10.89 6.65 -35.82
CA GLU A 47 10.75 5.28 -35.33
C GLU A 47 9.85 4.43 -36.24
N THR A 48 8.73 5.00 -36.70
CA THR A 48 7.75 4.33 -37.54
C THR A 48 8.35 3.92 -38.88
N GLU A 49 9.02 4.84 -39.58
CA GLU A 49 9.68 4.55 -40.87
C GLU A 49 10.79 3.49 -40.75
N LEU A 50 11.57 3.51 -39.65
CA LEU A 50 12.58 2.48 -39.40
C LEU A 50 11.94 1.11 -39.10
N SER A 51 10.82 1.09 -38.37
CA SER A 51 10.06 -0.12 -38.07
C SER A 51 9.41 -0.70 -39.34
N GLU A 52 8.80 0.15 -40.18
CA GLU A 52 8.23 -0.25 -41.48
C GLU A 52 9.31 -0.74 -42.45
N MET A 53 10.53 -0.19 -42.40
CA MET A 53 11.66 -0.72 -43.16
C MET A 53 12.05 -2.13 -42.70
N ILE A 54 12.15 -2.37 -41.39
CA ILE A 54 12.61 -3.65 -40.81
C ILE A 54 11.57 -4.77 -40.91
N PHE A 55 10.28 -4.46 -40.73
CA PHE A 55 9.18 -5.43 -40.83
C PHE A 55 8.50 -5.45 -42.22
N GLY A 56 8.98 -4.62 -43.16
CA GLY A 56 8.47 -4.51 -44.52
C GLY A 56 8.95 -5.63 -45.46
N PRO A 57 8.34 -5.75 -46.65
CA PRO A 57 8.62 -6.82 -47.61
C PRO A 57 10.00 -6.75 -48.28
N GLU A 58 10.79 -5.70 -48.00
CA GLU A 58 12.18 -5.58 -48.47
C GLU A 58 13.20 -6.28 -47.56
N ASN A 59 12.79 -6.84 -46.41
CA ASN A 59 13.69 -7.57 -45.51
C ASN A 59 13.83 -9.05 -45.92
N PRO A 60 14.99 -9.50 -46.43
CA PRO A 60 15.16 -10.87 -46.92
C PRO A 60 15.31 -11.92 -45.79
N LEU A 61 15.23 -11.54 -44.51
CA LEU A 61 15.09 -12.48 -43.39
C LEU A 61 13.63 -12.83 -43.04
N LEU A 62 12.64 -12.14 -43.63
CA LEU A 62 11.22 -12.42 -43.39
C LEU A 62 10.67 -13.35 -44.47
N ASP A 63 9.80 -14.28 -44.06
CA ASP A 63 9.20 -15.25 -44.97
C ASP A 63 7.83 -14.75 -45.45
N ALA A 64 7.67 -14.62 -46.77
CA ALA A 64 6.41 -14.24 -47.43
C ALA A 64 5.48 -15.44 -47.74
N THR A 65 5.97 -16.67 -47.56
CA THR A 65 5.27 -17.91 -47.94
C THR A 65 4.37 -18.46 -46.84
N VAL A 66 4.67 -18.16 -45.56
CA VAL A 66 3.90 -18.61 -44.40
C VAL A 66 2.49 -18.02 -44.37
N VAL A 67 2.31 -16.78 -44.86
CA VAL A 67 1.00 -16.10 -44.91
C VAL A 67 0.86 -15.38 -46.26
N PRO A 68 0.01 -15.84 -47.19
CA PRO A 68 -0.14 -15.22 -48.51
C PRO A 68 -0.43 -13.71 -48.43
N GLY A 69 0.46 -12.92 -49.02
CA GLY A 69 0.36 -11.46 -49.05
C GLY A 69 0.90 -10.74 -47.80
N LYS A 70 1.59 -11.43 -46.88
CA LYS A 70 2.28 -10.83 -45.73
C LYS A 70 3.64 -11.47 -45.50
N VAL A 71 4.64 -10.65 -45.19
CA VAL A 71 5.93 -11.12 -44.65
C VAL A 71 5.82 -11.31 -43.14
N VAL A 72 6.43 -12.38 -42.61
CA VAL A 72 6.47 -12.67 -41.16
C VAL A 72 7.86 -13.07 -40.70
N ALA A 73 8.19 -12.74 -39.45
CA ALA A 73 9.39 -13.26 -38.80
C ALA A 73 9.13 -14.69 -38.33
N THR A 74 9.91 -15.64 -38.83
CA THR A 74 9.79 -17.06 -38.47
C THR A 74 10.64 -17.38 -37.23
N SER A 75 10.48 -18.59 -36.68
CA SER A 75 11.38 -19.10 -35.64
C SER A 75 12.85 -19.21 -36.07
N GLU A 76 13.15 -19.10 -37.36
CA GLU A 76 14.51 -19.06 -37.91
C GLU A 76 14.97 -17.60 -38.03
N THR A 77 14.11 -16.68 -38.48
CA THR A 77 14.34 -15.23 -38.39
C THR A 77 14.69 -14.79 -36.96
N TYR A 78 13.93 -15.27 -35.96
CA TYR A 78 14.18 -14.98 -34.54
C TYR A 78 15.43 -15.66 -33.95
N ARG A 79 16.13 -16.50 -34.73
CA ARG A 79 17.44 -17.07 -34.40
C ARG A 79 18.58 -16.44 -35.18
N ASP A 80 18.30 -15.66 -36.22
CA ASP A 80 19.32 -14.99 -37.00
C ASP A 80 19.92 -13.81 -36.19
N PRO A 81 21.24 -13.80 -35.91
CA PRO A 81 21.87 -12.73 -35.13
C PRO A 81 21.71 -11.35 -35.78
N ILE A 82 21.59 -11.25 -37.10
CA ILE A 82 21.39 -10.00 -37.84
C ILE A 82 20.00 -9.42 -37.56
N PHE A 83 18.98 -10.24 -37.34
CA PHE A 83 17.64 -9.75 -37.01
C PHE A 83 17.61 -9.08 -35.63
N HIS A 84 18.35 -9.62 -34.65
CA HIS A 84 18.51 -8.99 -33.33
C HIS A 84 19.18 -7.61 -33.41
N VAL A 85 20.17 -7.44 -34.31
CA VAL A 85 20.80 -6.14 -34.58
C VAL A 85 19.81 -5.11 -35.17
N MET A 86 18.87 -5.56 -36.00
CA MET A 86 17.80 -4.69 -36.53
C MET A 86 16.82 -4.26 -35.43
N LEU A 87 16.39 -5.18 -34.56
CA LEU A 87 15.51 -4.86 -33.43
C LEU A 87 16.16 -3.87 -32.45
N ASP A 88 17.47 -4.01 -32.21
CA ASP A 88 18.24 -3.10 -31.37
C ASP A 88 18.33 -1.68 -31.97
N CYS A 89 18.34 -1.55 -33.30
CA CYS A 89 18.27 -0.25 -33.98
C CYS A 89 16.95 0.49 -33.71
N ILE A 90 15.81 -0.22 -33.67
CA ILE A 90 14.52 0.37 -33.27
C ILE A 90 14.55 0.71 -31.77
N ALA A 91 15.12 -0.15 -30.94
CA ALA A 91 15.24 0.09 -29.50
C ALA A 91 16.08 1.34 -29.17
N ARG A 92 17.12 1.65 -29.96
CA ARG A 92 17.91 2.89 -29.84
C ARG A 92 17.14 4.14 -30.20
N LYS A 93 16.33 4.12 -31.28
CA LYS A 93 15.42 5.23 -31.64
C LYS A 93 14.42 5.56 -30.54
N ARG A 94 14.06 4.56 -29.72
CA ARG A 94 13.13 4.66 -28.58
C ARG A 94 13.74 5.24 -27.29
N MET A 95 15.01 5.65 -27.30
CA MET A 95 15.71 6.22 -26.13
C MET A 95 15.67 7.76 -26.14
N PRO A 96 15.23 8.42 -25.06
CA PRO A 96 15.36 9.87 -24.91
C PRO A 96 16.83 10.32 -24.95
N PRO A 97 17.16 11.48 -25.54
CA PRO A 97 18.53 12.02 -25.56
C PRO A 97 19.14 12.07 -24.15
N GLY A 98 20.36 11.55 -23.99
CA GLY A 98 21.06 11.48 -22.71
C GLY A 98 20.79 10.22 -21.87
N THR A 99 19.87 9.35 -22.27
CA THR A 99 19.61 8.07 -21.55
C THR A 99 20.76 7.09 -21.76
N SER A 100 21.39 6.59 -20.69
CA SER A 100 22.44 5.56 -20.81
C SER A 100 21.90 4.16 -21.04
N VAL A 101 22.69 3.33 -21.71
CA VAL A 101 22.37 1.92 -22.07
C VAL A 101 22.00 1.08 -20.84
N SER A 102 22.68 1.27 -19.71
CA SER A 102 22.43 0.55 -18.46
C SER A 102 21.07 0.84 -17.81
N THR A 103 20.38 1.92 -18.18
CA THR A 103 19.11 2.35 -17.57
C THR A 103 17.87 1.78 -18.27
N ALA A 104 18.03 1.13 -19.43
CA ALA A 104 16.92 0.81 -20.35
C ALA A 104 16.74 -0.70 -20.59
N ARG A 105 16.34 -1.47 -19.57
CA ARG A 105 16.12 -2.92 -19.70
C ARG A 105 14.69 -3.30 -20.15
N ALA A 106 14.65 -4.06 -21.26
CA ALA A 106 13.55 -4.85 -21.83
C ALA A 106 12.34 -4.12 -22.47
N ARG A 107 11.95 -4.59 -23.68
CA ARG A 107 10.65 -4.35 -24.36
C ARG A 107 10.22 -5.62 -25.12
N PHE A 108 8.91 -5.76 -25.32
CA PHE A 108 8.09 -6.98 -25.52
C PHE A 108 8.15 -7.62 -26.93
N THR A 109 7.74 -8.89 -27.07
CA THR A 109 7.95 -9.70 -28.30
C THR A 109 6.79 -10.55 -28.87
N ILE A 110 5.82 -11.08 -28.12
CA ILE A 110 4.72 -11.93 -28.68
C ILE A 110 3.37 -11.71 -28.00
N THR A 111 2.25 -11.95 -28.70
CA THR A 111 0.89 -11.79 -28.17
C THR A 111 0.34 -13.02 -27.42
N VAL A 112 -0.75 -12.85 -26.66
CA VAL A 112 -1.44 -13.94 -25.96
C VAL A 112 -1.93 -15.09 -26.87
N PRO A 113 -2.60 -14.85 -28.02
CA PRO A 113 -2.98 -15.93 -28.94
C PRO A 113 -1.78 -16.74 -29.44
N GLU A 114 -0.65 -16.08 -29.68
CA GLU A 114 0.59 -16.72 -30.14
C GLU A 114 1.24 -17.54 -29.01
N ALA A 115 1.30 -17.00 -27.79
CA ALA A 115 1.77 -17.72 -26.61
C ALA A 115 0.89 -18.94 -26.28
N SER A 116 -0.44 -18.80 -26.39
CA SER A 116 -1.41 -19.92 -26.24
C SER A 116 -1.11 -21.04 -27.23
N LYS A 117 -0.95 -20.69 -28.51
CA LYS A 117 -0.65 -21.64 -29.59
C LYS A 117 0.73 -22.28 -29.48
N GLN A 118 1.73 -21.57 -28.93
CA GLN A 118 3.08 -22.11 -28.70
C GLN A 118 3.18 -22.99 -27.45
N LEU A 119 2.43 -22.69 -26.39
CA LEU A 119 2.42 -23.45 -25.14
C LEU A 119 1.49 -24.67 -25.17
N GLY A 120 0.48 -24.67 -26.05
CA GLY A 120 -0.53 -25.74 -26.12
C GLY A 120 -1.60 -25.65 -25.02
N ILE A 121 -1.86 -24.45 -24.52
CA ILE A 121 -2.87 -24.16 -23.48
C ILE A 121 -3.82 -23.05 -23.96
N SER A 122 -4.99 -22.91 -23.34
CA SER A 122 -5.98 -21.89 -23.72
C SER A 122 -5.47 -20.46 -23.51
N GLU A 123 -5.98 -19.51 -24.30
CA GLU A 123 -5.72 -18.07 -24.06
C GLU A 123 -6.14 -17.62 -22.66
N SER A 124 -7.16 -18.26 -22.07
CA SER A 124 -7.57 -18.00 -20.68
C SER A 124 -6.44 -18.33 -19.71
N ALA A 125 -5.82 -19.52 -19.84
CA ALA A 125 -4.71 -19.94 -18.99
C ALA A 125 -3.46 -19.05 -19.18
N VAL A 126 -3.19 -18.57 -20.40
CA VAL A 126 -2.12 -17.57 -20.64
C VAL A 126 -2.46 -16.23 -19.97
N ARG A 127 -3.70 -15.73 -20.08
CA ARG A 127 -4.14 -14.48 -19.45
C ARG A 127 -4.10 -14.59 -17.92
N GLN A 128 -4.55 -15.70 -17.34
CA GLN A 128 -4.40 -15.99 -15.91
C GLN A 128 -2.94 -16.06 -15.47
N ALA A 129 -2.05 -16.66 -16.27
CA ALA A 129 -0.61 -16.67 -15.97
C ALA A 129 0.01 -15.25 -16.05
N ILE A 130 -0.49 -14.36 -16.92
CA ILE A 130 -0.11 -12.94 -16.94
C ILE A 130 -0.63 -12.22 -15.68
N TYR A 131 -1.92 -12.37 -15.34
CA TYR A 131 -2.53 -11.73 -14.18
C TYR A 131 -1.92 -12.19 -12.85
N ALA A 132 -1.55 -13.47 -12.74
CA ALA A 132 -0.84 -14.02 -11.59
C ALA A 132 0.69 -13.71 -11.60
N GLY A 133 1.17 -12.82 -12.46
CA GLY A 133 2.58 -12.39 -12.54
C GLY A 133 3.57 -13.42 -13.10
N ARG A 134 3.10 -14.60 -13.53
CA ARG A 134 3.92 -15.75 -13.95
C ARG A 134 4.41 -15.64 -15.40
N LEU A 135 3.71 -14.88 -16.25
CA LEU A 135 4.12 -14.49 -17.59
C LEU A 135 4.22 -12.95 -17.68
N PRO A 136 5.43 -12.36 -17.58
CA PRO A 136 5.59 -10.91 -17.58
C PRO A 136 5.16 -10.28 -18.91
N ALA A 137 4.24 -9.30 -18.88
CA ALA A 137 3.60 -8.76 -20.09
C ALA A 137 3.23 -7.26 -19.96
N ARG A 138 2.91 -6.63 -21.09
CA ARG A 138 2.32 -5.28 -21.18
C ARG A 138 1.06 -5.31 -22.03
N LYS A 139 0.02 -4.59 -21.58
CA LYS A 139 -1.24 -4.38 -22.31
C LYS A 139 -1.09 -3.14 -23.21
N GLU A 140 -1.45 -3.25 -24.48
CA GLU A 140 -1.43 -2.17 -25.46
C GLU A 140 -2.56 -2.41 -26.48
N GLY A 141 -3.42 -1.40 -26.71
CA GLY A 141 -4.61 -1.58 -27.58
C GLY A 141 -5.57 -2.70 -27.17
N GLY A 142 -5.64 -3.04 -25.88
CA GLY A 142 -6.42 -4.18 -25.36
C GLY A 142 -5.75 -5.56 -25.52
N THR A 143 -4.65 -5.65 -26.26
CA THR A 143 -3.87 -6.88 -26.47
C THR A 143 -2.71 -6.95 -25.48
N TYR A 144 -2.36 -8.14 -25.00
CA TYR A 144 -1.20 -8.35 -24.12
C TYR A 144 0.00 -8.88 -24.92
N TYR A 145 1.17 -8.29 -24.67
CA TYR A 145 2.45 -8.61 -25.28
C TYR A 145 3.45 -9.06 -24.21
N LEU A 146 4.03 -10.27 -24.34
CA LEU A 146 4.98 -10.84 -23.37
C LEU A 146 6.39 -10.25 -23.48
N LEU A 147 7.12 -10.18 -22.36
CA LEU A 147 8.52 -9.74 -22.31
C LEU A 147 9.50 -10.78 -22.89
N PRO A 148 10.64 -10.35 -23.45
CA PRO A 148 11.73 -11.24 -23.85
C PRO A 148 12.30 -11.96 -22.63
N GLY A 149 12.72 -13.21 -22.81
CA GLY A 149 13.17 -14.07 -21.71
C GLY A 149 12.05 -14.84 -21.01
N SER A 150 10.78 -14.65 -21.40
CA SER A 150 9.68 -15.55 -21.05
C SER A 150 9.96 -16.95 -21.61
N GLN A 151 10.52 -17.85 -20.81
CA GLN A 151 10.81 -19.22 -21.26
C GLN A 151 9.51 -20.01 -21.39
N LEU A 152 9.11 -20.28 -22.64
CA LEU A 152 7.95 -21.10 -22.99
C LEU A 152 8.25 -22.61 -22.82
N GLY A 153 8.65 -22.99 -21.61
CA GLY A 153 8.86 -24.38 -21.22
C GLY A 153 7.53 -25.11 -21.02
N ARG A 154 7.47 -26.40 -21.40
CA ARG A 154 6.30 -27.26 -21.15
C ARG A 154 6.17 -27.55 -19.65
N GLY A 155 5.43 -26.73 -18.93
CA GLY A 155 5.29 -26.80 -17.47
C GLY A 155 4.09 -26.05 -16.89
N LEU A 156 3.04 -25.83 -17.69
CA LEU A 156 1.77 -25.24 -17.23
C LEU A 156 0.72 -26.36 -17.14
N PRO A 157 0.11 -26.61 -15.97
CA PRO A 157 -0.79 -27.74 -15.77
C PRO A 157 -2.21 -27.46 -16.26
N GLY A 158 -2.91 -28.48 -16.80
CA GLY A 158 -4.37 -28.41 -16.92
C GLY A 158 -5.05 -29.05 -18.14
N GLU A 159 -4.79 -30.32 -18.49
CA GLU A 159 -5.80 -31.22 -19.08
C GLU A 159 -5.35 -32.70 -18.96
N PRO A 160 -6.26 -33.68 -18.76
CA PRO A 160 -5.90 -35.09 -18.58
C PRO A 160 -5.69 -35.83 -19.92
N PRO A 161 -4.85 -36.88 -19.96
CA PRO A 161 -4.61 -37.66 -21.18
C PRO A 161 -5.86 -38.46 -21.60
N GLY A 162 -6.27 -38.32 -22.85
CA GLY A 162 -7.56 -38.80 -23.36
C GLY A 162 -7.64 -40.28 -23.75
N THR A 163 -8.88 -40.74 -23.97
CA THR A 163 -9.23 -42.09 -24.44
C THR A 163 -9.37 -42.16 -25.97
N ALA A 164 -8.67 -43.08 -26.63
CA ALA A 164 -8.69 -43.22 -28.09
C ALA A 164 -9.48 -44.45 -28.57
N ALA A 165 -10.57 -44.22 -29.31
CA ALA A 165 -11.33 -45.17 -30.13
C ALA A 165 -12.29 -44.36 -31.04
N GLN A 166 -12.62 -44.73 -32.27
CA GLN A 166 -12.14 -45.77 -33.20
C GLN A 166 -12.36 -45.21 -34.62
N GLY A 167 -11.47 -45.49 -35.58
CA GLY A 167 -11.59 -44.92 -36.94
C GLY A 167 -12.46 -45.76 -37.88
N CYS A 168 -13.33 -45.12 -38.68
CA CYS A 168 -13.82 -45.71 -39.93
C CYS A 168 -14.31 -44.66 -40.97
N ARG A 169 -13.91 -44.92 -42.22
CA ARG A 169 -14.39 -44.48 -43.56
C ARG A 169 -15.71 -43.68 -43.67
N GLY A 170 -15.81 -42.81 -44.69
CA GLY A 170 -17.09 -42.54 -45.38
C GLY A 170 -17.26 -41.22 -46.15
N GLU A 171 -17.01 -41.25 -47.47
CA GLU A 171 -17.82 -40.68 -48.58
C GLU A 171 -18.55 -39.31 -48.47
N GLU A 172 -18.04 -38.35 -49.25
CA GLU A 172 -18.68 -37.61 -50.39
C GLU A 172 -20.04 -36.84 -50.33
N HIS A 173 -20.05 -35.77 -51.15
CA HIS A 173 -21.15 -35.18 -51.92
C HIS A 173 -22.21 -34.20 -51.32
N ALA A 174 -21.88 -32.90 -51.45
CA ALA A 174 -22.56 -31.88 -52.31
C ALA A 174 -24.05 -31.49 -52.11
N GLY A 175 -24.35 -30.17 -52.06
CA GLY A 175 -25.73 -29.67 -51.95
C GLY A 175 -26.03 -28.16 -52.09
N ARG A 176 -25.70 -27.54 -53.25
CA ARG A 176 -26.39 -26.38 -53.91
C ARG A 176 -26.95 -25.16 -53.09
N HIS A 177 -26.41 -23.97 -53.41
CA HIS A 177 -27.13 -22.65 -53.47
C HIS A 177 -28.26 -22.64 -54.57
N PRO A 178 -29.06 -21.55 -54.80
CA PRO A 178 -29.11 -20.19 -54.22
C PRO A 178 -30.56 -19.67 -53.88
N GLY A 179 -30.70 -18.38 -53.49
CA GLY A 179 -31.88 -17.57 -53.89
C GLY A 179 -32.33 -16.42 -52.97
N GLY A 180 -32.54 -15.21 -53.52
CA GLY A 180 -33.29 -14.11 -52.89
C GLY A 180 -32.67 -12.69 -53.03
N ALA A 181 -33.33 -11.78 -53.75
CA ALA A 181 -32.92 -10.36 -53.89
C ALA A 181 -34.06 -9.43 -54.37
N HIS A 182 -34.06 -8.15 -53.97
CA HIS A 182 -34.59 -6.90 -54.62
C HIS A 182 -34.63 -5.76 -53.56
N ARG A 183 -34.04 -4.55 -53.75
CA ARG A 183 -34.47 -3.31 -54.50
C ARG A 183 -35.76 -2.66 -53.94
N ILE A 184 -35.94 -1.33 -53.82
CA ILE A 184 -35.62 -0.10 -54.64
C ILE A 184 -35.37 1.12 -53.70
N GLY A 185 -34.75 2.29 -54.01
CA GLY A 185 -33.93 2.74 -55.16
C GLY A 185 -34.13 4.22 -55.66
N ALA A 186 -33.22 5.15 -55.30
CA ALA A 186 -33.04 6.56 -55.82
C ALA A 186 -34.09 7.64 -55.42
N ARG A 187 -33.90 8.99 -55.48
CA ARG A 187 -32.89 9.99 -56.01
C ARG A 187 -32.62 11.10 -54.94
N ARG A 188 -31.66 12.07 -54.95
CA ARG A 188 -30.57 12.60 -55.84
C ARG A 188 -30.82 13.91 -56.65
N GLU A 189 -30.46 15.11 -56.12
CA GLU A 189 -30.08 16.36 -56.87
C GLU A 189 -29.27 17.41 -56.02
N LEU A 190 -28.81 18.54 -56.60
CA LEU A 190 -27.64 19.37 -56.13
C LEU A 190 -27.86 20.95 -56.12
N PRO A 191 -26.90 21.89 -56.42
CA PRO A 191 -26.21 22.73 -55.41
C PRO A 191 -26.10 24.29 -55.66
N GLY A 192 -25.41 25.04 -54.76
CA GLY A 192 -24.91 26.45 -54.88
C GLY A 192 -24.36 26.97 -53.52
N GLU A 193 -23.21 27.63 -53.33
CA GLU A 193 -22.65 28.92 -53.82
C GLU A 193 -23.30 30.20 -53.22
N ALA A 194 -22.61 31.31 -52.84
CA ALA A 194 -21.19 31.63 -52.57
C ALA A 194 -21.02 33.07 -51.94
N LEU A 195 -19.77 33.53 -51.70
CA LEU A 195 -19.30 34.91 -51.34
C LEU A 195 -19.49 35.37 -49.86
N ALA A 196 -18.71 36.33 -49.31
CA ALA A 196 -17.78 37.34 -49.88
C ALA A 196 -16.40 37.47 -49.16
N ARG A 197 -15.57 38.49 -49.50
CA ARG A 197 -14.14 38.67 -49.10
C ARG A 197 -13.73 40.12 -48.74
N GLY A 198 -12.66 40.27 -47.95
CA GLY A 198 -11.75 41.45 -47.84
C GLY A 198 -10.58 41.17 -46.85
N VAL A 199 -9.26 41.37 -47.05
CA VAL A 199 -8.39 42.13 -48.01
C VAL A 199 -8.40 43.65 -47.73
N ARG A 200 -7.32 44.44 -47.44
CA ARG A 200 -5.82 44.38 -47.37
C ARG A 200 -5.36 45.22 -46.13
N ALA A 201 -4.21 45.09 -45.43
CA ALA A 201 -2.76 44.95 -45.72
C ALA A 201 -1.94 46.27 -45.84
N GLY A 202 -0.82 46.37 -45.09
CA GLY A 202 0.37 47.23 -45.42
C GLY A 202 0.77 48.36 -44.43
N GLY A 203 2.08 48.47 -44.12
CA GLY A 203 2.70 49.63 -43.43
C GLY A 203 3.96 49.30 -42.60
N GLU A 204 5.12 49.90 -42.89
CA GLU A 204 6.43 49.65 -42.23
C GLU A 204 7.00 50.88 -41.50
N ALA A 205 8.09 50.66 -40.74
CA ALA A 205 9.23 51.55 -40.38
C ALA A 205 9.38 51.93 -38.87
N ARG A 206 10.58 52.14 -38.30
CA ARG A 206 11.95 51.54 -38.47
C ARG A 206 12.90 52.18 -37.41
N GLY A 207 13.83 51.40 -36.84
CA GLY A 207 15.02 51.89 -36.10
C GLY A 207 14.86 52.10 -34.59
N GLY A 208 15.92 51.93 -33.76
CA GLY A 208 17.22 51.34 -34.10
C GLY A 208 18.31 51.37 -33.00
N VAL A 209 18.96 50.20 -32.81
CA VAL A 209 20.41 49.96 -32.60
C VAL A 209 21.17 50.55 -31.39
N GLY A 210 21.87 49.66 -30.66
CA GLY A 210 23.09 49.94 -29.85
C GLY A 210 22.95 49.71 -28.34
N GLY A 211 23.93 49.14 -27.61
CA GLY A 211 25.17 48.48 -28.06
C GLY A 211 26.20 48.23 -26.92
N ASP A 212 26.69 46.99 -26.84
CA ASP A 212 27.96 46.48 -26.27
C ASP A 212 28.38 46.64 -24.78
N ASP A 213 29.06 45.56 -24.34
CA ASP A 213 29.81 45.27 -23.10
C ASP A 213 31.34 45.56 -23.34
N PRO A 214 32.37 45.24 -22.52
CA PRO A 214 32.51 45.04 -21.05
C PRO A 214 33.56 45.96 -20.39
N ARG A 215 33.70 45.88 -19.05
CA ARG A 215 35.06 45.83 -18.42
C ARG A 215 35.13 45.31 -16.96
N ARG A 216 36.27 44.66 -16.65
CA ARG A 216 36.71 44.20 -15.31
C ARG A 216 37.32 45.33 -14.48
N VAL A 217 37.31 45.21 -13.14
CA VAL A 217 38.45 45.51 -12.22
C VAL A 217 38.36 44.64 -10.96
N ALA A 218 39.50 44.19 -10.41
CA ALA A 218 39.65 43.71 -9.02
C ALA A 218 41.07 44.04 -8.50
N PRO A 219 41.21 44.46 -7.24
CA PRO A 219 42.37 44.11 -6.37
C PRO A 219 42.00 43.94 -4.87
N ASP A 220 42.83 43.46 -3.93
CA ASP A 220 44.00 42.54 -3.90
C ASP A 220 44.44 42.29 -2.41
N ARG A 221 45.12 41.16 -2.12
CA ARG A 221 45.97 40.79 -0.92
C ARG A 221 45.38 40.41 0.46
N GLY A 222 46.07 39.43 1.09
CA GLY A 222 46.02 39.09 2.53
C GLY A 222 45.94 37.58 2.82
N ALA A 223 46.79 36.69 2.29
CA ALA A 223 48.21 36.45 2.65
C ALA A 223 48.41 35.85 4.06
N GLY A 224 48.90 34.60 4.13
CA GLY A 224 49.22 33.86 5.36
C GLY A 224 49.42 32.36 5.11
N ASP A 225 50.67 31.92 4.95
CA ASP A 225 51.05 30.52 4.75
C ASP A 225 51.09 29.72 6.07
N ASP A 226 50.88 28.39 6.00
CA ASP A 226 51.96 27.45 6.33
C ASP A 226 51.78 26.09 5.60
N GLN A 227 52.82 25.27 5.56
CA GLN A 227 52.91 24.05 4.74
C GLN A 227 52.83 22.76 5.57
N GLY A 228 52.21 21.72 5.00
CA GLY A 228 52.04 20.41 5.63
C GLY A 228 51.86 19.29 4.60
N SER A 229 52.82 19.14 3.69
CA SER A 229 52.75 18.18 2.58
C SER A 229 52.91 16.72 3.05
N GLY A 230 52.03 15.84 2.57
CA GLY A 230 52.03 14.42 2.90
C GLY A 230 51.25 13.60 1.87
N GLU A 231 51.79 13.46 0.65
CA GLU A 231 51.19 12.60 -0.37
C GLU A 231 51.34 11.11 -0.02
N VAL A 232 50.22 10.39 0.01
CA VAL A 232 50.19 8.94 -0.24
C VAL A 232 49.05 8.64 -1.21
N LEU A 233 49.40 8.08 -2.37
CA LEU A 233 48.48 7.75 -3.44
C LEU A 233 47.80 6.39 -3.21
N GLY A 234 46.47 6.40 -3.05
CA GLY A 234 45.55 5.40 -3.58
C GLY A 234 45.37 4.03 -2.89
N ASP A 235 44.14 3.76 -2.47
CA ASP A 235 43.40 2.56 -2.92
C ASP A 235 41.90 2.90 -3.04
N ARG A 236 41.38 2.99 -4.27
CA ARG A 236 39.95 3.09 -4.59
C ARG A 236 39.52 1.93 -5.51
N ALA A 237 39.95 0.70 -5.19
CA ALA A 237 39.74 -0.48 -6.05
C ALA A 237 39.09 -1.70 -5.36
N ARG A 238 38.38 -1.55 -4.23
CA ARG A 238 37.81 -2.70 -3.48
C ARG A 238 36.29 -2.93 -3.53
N GLY A 239 35.46 -1.88 -3.63
CA GLY A 239 33.98 -2.02 -3.59
C GLY A 239 33.31 -2.79 -4.74
N GLY A 240 34.09 -3.32 -5.69
CA GLY A 240 33.59 -4.05 -6.87
C GLY A 240 33.53 -5.57 -6.75
N ARG A 241 34.10 -6.19 -5.70
CA ARG A 241 34.22 -7.67 -5.61
C ARG A 241 33.30 -8.33 -4.58
N GLU A 242 32.87 -7.63 -3.54
CA GLU A 242 32.06 -8.22 -2.45
C GLU A 242 30.62 -8.56 -2.89
N ARG A 243 30.02 -7.81 -3.81
CA ARG A 243 28.67 -8.07 -4.36
C ARG A 243 28.52 -9.42 -5.09
N ALA A 244 29.61 -10.17 -5.32
CA ALA A 244 29.56 -11.51 -5.88
C ALA A 244 29.33 -12.62 -4.83
N ALA A 245 29.72 -12.41 -3.57
CA ALA A 245 29.77 -13.47 -2.55
C ALA A 245 28.38 -14.01 -2.14
N LEU A 246 27.38 -13.14 -2.11
CA LEU A 246 26.00 -13.47 -1.70
C LEU A 246 25.26 -14.40 -2.68
N ARG A 247 25.70 -14.52 -3.94
CA ARG A 247 25.08 -15.46 -4.91
C ARG A 247 25.62 -16.89 -4.82
N GLY A 248 26.72 -17.11 -4.11
CA GLY A 248 27.42 -18.40 -4.03
C GLY A 248 26.86 -19.41 -3.03
N LEU A 249 25.54 -19.40 -2.77
CA LEU A 249 24.90 -20.30 -1.78
C LEU A 249 24.22 -21.53 -2.40
N LEU A 250 23.94 -21.53 -3.71
CA LEU A 250 22.95 -22.43 -4.31
C LEU A 250 23.49 -23.39 -5.40
N SER A 251 24.81 -23.69 -5.42
CA SER A 251 25.46 -24.34 -6.57
C SER A 251 26.57 -25.36 -6.25
N ALA A 252 26.24 -26.43 -5.53
CA ALA A 252 26.99 -27.69 -5.50
C ALA A 252 26.04 -28.87 -5.30
N GLY A 253 26.43 -30.08 -5.73
CA GLY A 253 25.64 -31.31 -5.53
C GLY A 253 25.03 -31.92 -6.81
N ARG A 254 25.68 -32.96 -7.33
CA ARG A 254 25.05 -33.98 -8.19
C ARG A 254 25.40 -35.35 -7.60
N VAL A 255 24.40 -36.17 -7.32
CA VAL A 255 24.54 -37.60 -7.05
C VAL A 255 23.44 -38.32 -7.83
N GLN A 256 23.72 -39.53 -8.31
CA GLN A 256 22.76 -40.42 -8.96
C GLN A 256 22.50 -41.61 -8.03
N ASP A 257 21.26 -42.08 -7.92
CA ASP A 257 21.00 -43.52 -8.08
C ASP A 257 19.55 -43.80 -8.54
N ARG A 258 19.16 -45.08 -8.53
CA ARG A 258 18.00 -45.67 -9.20
C ARG A 258 17.08 -46.43 -8.24
N GLY A 259 15.84 -46.65 -8.70
CA GLY A 259 14.97 -47.72 -8.21
C GLY A 259 14.08 -47.35 -7.02
N ASP A 260 12.95 -48.00 -6.81
CA ASP A 260 12.20 -48.84 -7.76
C ASP A 260 10.69 -48.76 -7.44
N ARG A 261 9.87 -49.53 -8.16
CA ARG A 261 8.41 -49.53 -8.09
C ARG A 261 7.90 -50.14 -6.77
N GLU A 262 6.75 -49.67 -6.32
CA GLU A 262 5.54 -50.51 -6.38
C GLU A 262 4.25 -49.68 -6.37
N ARG A 263 3.09 -50.36 -6.44
CA ARG A 263 1.75 -49.74 -6.45
C ARG A 263 0.86 -50.56 -5.52
N ASP A 264 -0.12 -49.94 -4.91
CA ASP A 264 -1.39 -50.64 -4.72
C ASP A 264 -2.59 -49.68 -4.71
N ALA A 265 -3.80 -50.20 -4.90
CA ALA A 265 -5.00 -49.39 -5.09
C ALA A 265 -6.25 -49.98 -4.43
N ALA A 266 -6.92 -49.16 -3.60
CA ALA A 266 -8.24 -49.47 -3.02
C ALA A 266 -9.23 -48.34 -3.31
N ARG A 267 -10.52 -48.67 -3.44
CA ARG A 267 -11.61 -47.72 -3.76
C ARG A 267 -12.42 -47.39 -2.49
N PRO A 268 -12.88 -46.14 -2.31
CA PRO A 268 -13.80 -45.79 -1.23
C PRO A 268 -15.23 -46.25 -1.53
N GLY A 269 -16.08 -46.35 -0.50
CA GLY A 269 -17.50 -46.66 -0.69
C GLY A 269 -18.40 -46.23 0.47
N GLY A 270 -19.56 -45.66 0.13
CA GLY A 270 -20.76 -45.65 0.97
C GLY A 270 -20.84 -44.65 2.13
N VAL A 271 -21.39 -43.45 1.87
CA VAL A 271 -21.94 -42.57 2.92
C VAL A 271 -23.43 -42.87 3.13
N PRO A 272 -23.91 -43.10 4.37
CA PRO A 272 -25.32 -43.01 4.75
C PRO A 272 -25.65 -41.67 5.46
N ALA A 273 -26.90 -41.23 5.39
CA ALA A 273 -27.32 -39.90 5.85
C ALA A 273 -27.82 -39.83 7.32
N LEU A 274 -27.80 -38.61 7.89
CA LEU A 274 -28.31 -38.28 9.22
C LEU A 274 -29.85 -38.13 9.26
N PRO A 275 -30.54 -38.65 10.30
CA PRO A 275 -31.92 -38.28 10.63
C PRO A 275 -32.02 -36.88 11.27
N ARG A 276 -33.25 -36.36 11.42
CA ARG A 276 -33.55 -34.96 11.73
C ARG A 276 -34.58 -34.83 12.87
N GLN A 277 -34.57 -33.68 13.57
CA GLN A 277 -35.52 -33.19 14.59
C GLN A 277 -35.40 -33.74 16.03
N VAL A 278 -35.42 -32.83 17.02
CA VAL A 278 -36.49 -32.65 18.05
C VAL A 278 -36.56 -31.14 18.38
N ARG A 279 -37.67 -30.65 18.98
CA ARG A 279 -37.96 -29.23 19.29
C ARG A 279 -37.67 -28.83 20.74
N GLU A 280 -37.39 -27.53 20.90
CA GLU A 280 -37.74 -26.58 21.98
C GLU A 280 -38.21 -27.09 23.36
N ALA A 281 -37.56 -26.57 24.41
CA ALA A 281 -38.21 -26.23 25.69
C ALA A 281 -37.54 -24.99 26.30
N ARG A 282 -38.32 -24.07 26.90
CA ARG A 282 -37.79 -22.92 27.67
C ARG A 282 -37.84 -23.24 29.17
N GLY A 283 -36.81 -22.85 29.92
CA GLY A 283 -36.80 -22.93 31.38
C GLY A 283 -35.75 -22.00 32.00
N THR A 284 -36.14 -21.20 32.99
CA THR A 284 -35.24 -20.27 33.70
C THR A 284 -34.65 -20.92 34.95
N GLY A 285 -33.32 -20.99 35.02
CA GLY A 285 -32.58 -21.50 36.17
C GLY A 285 -31.09 -21.18 36.05
N ALA A 286 -30.39 -21.05 37.18
CA ALA A 286 -28.95 -20.80 37.21
C ALA A 286 -28.17 -22.00 36.60
N PRO A 287 -26.98 -21.77 36.01
CA PRO A 287 -26.21 -22.83 35.35
C PRO A 287 -25.67 -23.85 36.34
N ALA A 288 -26.38 -24.98 36.48
CA ALA A 288 -25.82 -26.18 37.07
C ALA A 288 -24.64 -26.68 36.22
N THR A 289 -23.58 -27.18 36.87
CA THR A 289 -22.41 -27.74 36.20
C THR A 289 -22.76 -29.08 35.54
N TRP A 290 -23.08 -29.05 34.24
CA TRP A 290 -23.35 -30.24 33.44
C TRP A 290 -22.07 -31.03 33.17
N TYR A 291 -21.70 -31.89 34.11
CA TYR A 291 -20.67 -32.90 33.91
C TYR A 291 -21.13 -33.91 32.85
N PHE A 292 -20.50 -33.91 31.67
CA PHE A 292 -20.62 -34.98 30.68
C PHE A 292 -19.52 -36.03 30.93
N PRO A 293 -19.84 -37.23 31.47
CA PRO A 293 -18.85 -38.28 31.65
C PRO A 293 -18.53 -38.95 30.29
N GLY A 294 -17.46 -38.51 29.64
CA GLY A 294 -16.99 -39.16 28.40
C GLY A 294 -15.93 -38.38 27.63
N VAL A 295 -15.96 -37.04 27.67
CA VAL A 295 -14.90 -36.21 27.08
C VAL A 295 -13.94 -35.80 28.18
N THR A 296 -12.86 -36.55 28.34
CA THR A 296 -11.67 -36.03 29.00
C THR A 296 -11.13 -34.87 28.15
N THR A 297 -10.95 -33.69 28.74
CA THR A 297 -10.01 -32.71 28.18
C THR A 297 -8.69 -33.42 27.96
N PRO A 298 -8.11 -33.38 26.74
CA PRO A 298 -6.77 -33.89 26.54
C PRO A 298 -5.84 -33.17 27.52
N LYS A 299 -5.04 -33.93 28.30
CA LYS A 299 -3.80 -33.35 28.82
C LYS A 299 -2.99 -32.92 27.61
N ILE A 300 -2.33 -31.76 27.66
CA ILE A 300 -1.38 -31.35 26.62
C ILE A 300 -0.14 -32.27 26.69
N ALA A 301 -0.29 -33.42 26.05
CA ALA A 301 0.71 -34.42 25.73
C ALA A 301 0.92 -34.49 24.20
N SER A 302 0.55 -33.42 23.49
CA SER A 302 0.93 -33.18 22.11
C SER A 302 2.39 -32.76 22.06
N ALA A 303 3.30 -33.74 22.06
CA ALA A 303 4.68 -33.49 21.70
C ALA A 303 4.72 -32.98 20.26
N LEU A 304 4.82 -31.65 20.10
CA LEU A 304 4.87 -30.98 18.80
C LEU A 304 5.95 -31.67 17.96
N PRO A 305 5.68 -32.05 16.70
CA PRO A 305 6.50 -33.01 15.97
C PRO A 305 7.95 -32.55 15.93
N GLY A 306 8.86 -33.30 16.56
CA GLY A 306 10.29 -32.99 16.57
C GLY A 306 10.75 -31.89 17.56
N ALA A 307 9.83 -31.32 18.36
CA ALA A 307 10.17 -30.34 19.38
C ALA A 307 10.75 -31.01 20.65
N PRO A 308 11.55 -30.28 21.46
CA PRO A 308 11.90 -30.72 22.81
C PRO A 308 10.68 -30.74 23.73
N ASP A 309 10.76 -31.50 24.83
CA ASP A 309 9.73 -31.53 25.86
C ASP A 309 9.46 -30.13 26.44
N VAL A 310 8.18 -29.80 26.59
CA VAL A 310 7.73 -28.50 27.14
C VAL A 310 7.89 -28.52 28.67
N PRO A 311 8.49 -27.47 29.29
CA PRO A 311 8.60 -27.36 30.75
C PRO A 311 7.23 -27.50 31.45
N GLU A 312 7.20 -28.16 32.61
CA GLU A 312 5.95 -28.54 33.30
C GLU A 312 5.07 -27.32 33.69
N ASP A 313 5.69 -26.18 34.01
CA ASP A 313 4.97 -24.93 34.29
C ASP A 313 4.36 -24.31 33.02
N VAL A 314 5.07 -24.39 31.88
CA VAL A 314 4.57 -23.96 30.57
C VAL A 314 3.44 -24.88 30.13
N ALA A 315 3.62 -26.21 30.19
CA ALA A 315 2.59 -27.18 29.86
C ALA A 315 1.29 -26.94 30.66
N ARG A 316 1.41 -26.70 31.98
CA ARG A 316 0.26 -26.32 32.83
C ARG A 316 -0.39 -25.01 32.38
N ARG A 317 0.40 -23.98 32.01
CA ARG A 317 -0.14 -22.71 31.47
C ARG A 317 -0.91 -22.92 30.17
N LEU A 318 -0.45 -23.81 29.29
CA LEU A 318 -1.15 -24.20 28.06
C LEU A 318 -2.47 -24.94 28.38
N ASP A 319 -2.44 -25.94 29.27
CA ASP A 319 -3.61 -26.70 29.71
C ASP A 319 -4.70 -25.76 30.26
N GLU A 320 -4.30 -24.83 31.14
CA GLU A 320 -5.19 -23.80 31.69
C GLU A 320 -5.75 -22.86 30.61
N ALA A 321 -4.92 -22.42 29.66
CA ALA A 321 -5.33 -21.48 28.63
C ALA A 321 -6.33 -22.11 27.64
N LEU A 322 -6.05 -23.33 27.17
CA LEU A 322 -6.97 -24.10 26.32
C LEU A 322 -8.28 -24.40 27.06
N SER A 323 -8.21 -24.80 28.34
CA SER A 323 -9.39 -25.01 29.18
C SER A 323 -10.24 -23.74 29.34
N ARG A 324 -9.61 -22.55 29.42
CA ARG A 324 -10.31 -21.25 29.51
C ARG A 324 -11.02 -20.84 28.22
N LYS A 325 -10.65 -21.35 27.03
CA LYS A 325 -11.35 -21.04 25.77
C LYS A 325 -12.77 -21.64 25.73
N GLY A 326 -13.01 -22.74 26.46
CA GLY A 326 -14.35 -23.32 26.67
C GLY A 326 -14.97 -24.03 25.46
N PRO A 327 -16.22 -24.55 25.59
CA PRO A 327 -16.83 -25.44 24.60
C PRO A 327 -17.37 -24.73 23.34
N GLY A 328 -17.30 -23.39 23.28
CA GLY A 328 -17.62 -22.60 22.09
C GLY A 328 -16.40 -22.28 21.22
N TYR A 329 -15.20 -22.72 21.62
CA TYR A 329 -13.97 -22.44 20.89
C TYR A 329 -13.86 -23.30 19.62
N VAL A 330 -13.49 -22.66 18.52
CA VAL A 330 -13.17 -23.32 17.25
C VAL A 330 -11.68 -23.12 16.98
N PRO A 331 -10.83 -24.15 17.14
CA PRO A 331 -9.40 -24.04 16.86
C PRO A 331 -9.16 -23.79 15.37
N ARG A 332 -8.32 -22.79 15.04
CA ARG A 332 -7.88 -22.55 13.66
C ARG A 332 -6.74 -23.51 13.30
N THR A 333 -7.09 -24.73 12.93
CA THR A 333 -6.19 -25.76 12.36
C THR A 333 -7.03 -26.83 11.66
N HIS A 334 -6.43 -27.57 10.72
CA HIS A 334 -7.03 -28.81 10.20
C HIS A 334 -6.68 -30.05 11.04
N HIS A 335 -5.75 -29.92 11.99
CA HIS A 335 -5.30 -31.01 12.87
C HIS A 335 -6.24 -31.16 14.07
N LEU A 336 -7.42 -31.75 13.84
CA LEU A 336 -8.46 -31.94 14.86
C LEU A 336 -8.72 -33.42 15.18
N GLU A 337 -8.73 -33.77 16.46
CA GLU A 337 -9.19 -35.08 16.97
C GLU A 337 -10.31 -34.87 17.99
N GLY A 338 -11.47 -35.51 17.77
CA GLY A 338 -12.65 -35.33 18.63
C GLY A 338 -13.21 -33.89 18.69
N GLY A 339 -12.82 -33.03 17.75
CA GLY A 339 -13.12 -31.59 17.75
C GLY A 339 -12.11 -30.71 18.51
N TRP A 340 -11.11 -31.31 19.15
CA TRP A 340 -10.02 -30.62 19.84
C TRP A 340 -8.75 -30.56 18.98
N PRO A 341 -7.87 -29.56 19.17
CA PRO A 341 -6.67 -29.45 18.37
C PRO A 341 -5.61 -30.47 18.82
N VAL A 342 -5.05 -31.21 17.85
CA VAL A 342 -3.99 -32.22 18.08
C VAL A 342 -2.67 -31.56 18.50
N TYR A 343 -2.47 -30.29 18.17
CA TYR A 343 -1.28 -29.51 18.50
C TYR A 343 -1.66 -28.22 19.23
N THR A 344 -0.86 -27.83 20.22
CA THR A 344 -0.97 -26.51 20.87
C THR A 344 0.43 -26.00 21.20
N ASN A 345 0.75 -24.77 20.80
CA ASN A 345 2.03 -24.11 21.06
C ASN A 345 1.85 -22.88 21.97
N ARG A 346 2.92 -22.14 22.25
CA ARG A 346 2.93 -21.04 23.23
C ARG A 346 1.96 -19.91 22.89
N LEU A 347 1.62 -19.72 21.62
CA LEU A 347 0.79 -18.58 21.19
C LEU A 347 -0.67 -18.66 21.71
N VAL A 348 -1.11 -19.81 22.24
CA VAL A 348 -2.41 -19.92 22.96
C VAL A 348 -2.48 -19.04 24.22
N LEU A 349 -1.32 -18.58 24.72
CA LEU A 349 -1.19 -17.71 25.88
C LEU A 349 -1.28 -16.21 25.53
N GLU A 350 -1.19 -15.86 24.25
CA GLU A 350 -1.11 -14.48 23.77
C GLU A 350 -2.48 -13.81 23.61
N GLY A 351 -2.47 -12.48 23.58
CA GLY A 351 -3.67 -11.67 23.32
C GLY A 351 -3.96 -11.51 21.82
N SER A 352 -2.94 -11.15 21.02
CA SER A 352 -3.09 -10.82 19.60
C SER A 352 -3.92 -11.87 18.83
N PRO A 353 -4.97 -11.46 18.10
CA PRO A 353 -5.70 -12.34 17.20
C PRO A 353 -4.80 -13.00 16.15
N TYR A 354 -3.76 -12.31 15.66
CA TYR A 354 -2.81 -12.90 14.72
C TYR A 354 -1.99 -14.03 15.36
N LEU A 355 -1.50 -13.84 16.59
CA LEU A 355 -0.75 -14.90 17.28
C LEU A 355 -1.67 -16.07 17.65
N LEU A 356 -2.91 -15.80 18.08
CA LEU A 356 -3.91 -16.82 18.38
C LEU A 356 -4.37 -17.62 17.14
N GLN A 357 -4.38 -17.02 15.94
CA GLN A 357 -4.60 -17.76 14.68
C GLN A 357 -3.54 -18.85 14.44
N HIS A 358 -2.35 -18.73 15.05
CA HIS A 358 -1.22 -19.65 14.91
C HIS A 358 -1.02 -20.60 16.12
N ALA A 359 -1.87 -20.52 17.15
CA ALA A 359 -1.75 -21.26 18.41
C ALA A 359 -1.81 -22.80 18.29
N HIS A 360 -2.37 -23.30 17.19
CA HIS A 360 -2.61 -24.73 16.96
C HIS A 360 -1.86 -25.32 15.75
N ASN A 361 -0.94 -24.55 15.14
CA ASN A 361 -0.03 -25.12 14.16
C ASN A 361 0.94 -26.12 14.83
N PRO A 362 1.38 -27.19 14.12
CA PRO A 362 2.39 -28.13 14.60
C PRO A 362 3.80 -27.53 14.82
N VAL A 363 4.05 -26.29 14.37
CA VAL A 363 5.28 -25.56 14.69
C VAL A 363 5.28 -25.12 16.16
N ASN A 364 6.40 -25.35 16.85
CA ASN A 364 6.67 -24.84 18.20
C ASN A 364 7.00 -23.34 18.15
N TRP A 365 5.98 -22.54 17.87
CA TRP A 365 6.07 -21.09 17.90
C TRP A 365 6.27 -20.58 19.33
N PHE A 366 7.17 -19.62 19.45
CA PHE A 366 7.30 -18.69 20.58
C PHE A 366 6.74 -17.32 20.16
N PRO A 367 6.20 -16.51 21.09
CA PRO A 367 6.06 -15.07 20.88
C PRO A 367 7.46 -14.40 20.81
N TRP A 368 7.53 -13.14 20.37
CA TRP A 368 8.77 -12.37 20.51
C TRP A 368 9.07 -12.09 21.99
N GLY A 369 10.18 -12.62 22.50
CA GLY A 369 10.63 -12.40 23.86
C GLY A 369 11.94 -13.13 24.14
N GLU A 370 12.59 -12.80 25.26
CA GLU A 370 13.93 -13.29 25.57
C GLU A 370 13.97 -14.82 25.81
N GLU A 371 12.87 -15.46 26.22
CA GLU A 371 12.74 -16.93 26.33
C GLU A 371 13.16 -17.64 25.03
N ALA A 372 12.78 -17.11 23.87
CA ALA A 372 13.11 -17.70 22.58
C ALA A 372 14.60 -17.53 22.22
N PHE A 373 15.22 -16.41 22.61
CA PHE A 373 16.63 -16.15 22.34
C PHE A 373 17.55 -16.88 23.32
N GLU A 374 17.14 -17.02 24.59
CA GLU A 374 17.81 -17.89 25.56
C GLU A 374 17.74 -19.37 25.13
N GLU A 375 16.58 -19.85 24.66
CA GLU A 375 16.45 -21.20 24.12
C GLU A 375 17.31 -21.40 22.86
N ALA A 376 17.38 -20.40 21.97
CA ALA A 376 18.26 -20.45 20.79
C ALA A 376 19.75 -20.51 21.15
N ARG A 377 20.19 -19.78 22.19
CA ARG A 377 21.54 -19.91 22.75
C ARG A 377 21.76 -21.30 23.36
N ARG A 378 20.82 -21.77 24.19
CA ARG A 378 20.91 -23.07 24.91
C ARG A 378 20.96 -24.27 23.98
N LEU A 379 20.29 -24.19 22.82
CA LEU A 379 20.28 -25.22 21.79
C LEU A 379 21.31 -25.00 20.66
N GLU A 380 22.10 -23.91 20.72
CA GLU A 380 23.03 -23.45 19.67
C GLU A 380 22.38 -23.25 18.26
N ARG A 381 21.05 -23.17 18.20
CA ARG A 381 20.24 -23.21 16.97
C ARG A 381 19.98 -21.81 16.37
N PRO A 382 19.86 -21.69 15.03
CA PRO A 382 19.41 -20.47 14.39
C PRO A 382 17.97 -20.14 14.79
N VAL A 383 17.63 -18.85 14.78
CA VAL A 383 16.26 -18.37 14.96
C VAL A 383 15.61 -18.17 13.59
N MET A 384 14.36 -18.58 13.43
CA MET A 384 13.51 -18.22 12.30
C MET A 384 12.34 -17.39 12.81
N ILE A 385 12.23 -16.14 12.38
CA ILE A 385 11.10 -15.26 12.71
C ILE A 385 10.12 -15.22 11.54
N SER A 386 8.83 -15.15 11.84
CA SER A 386 7.76 -14.97 10.85
C SER A 386 6.81 -13.87 11.30
N ILE A 387 6.81 -12.74 10.58
CA ILE A 387 6.06 -11.52 10.91
C ILE A 387 4.86 -11.35 9.97
N GLY A 388 3.72 -10.95 10.54
CA GLY A 388 2.47 -10.67 9.83
C GLY A 388 1.45 -9.96 10.71
N TYR A 389 0.17 -10.02 10.33
CA TYR A 389 -0.98 -9.41 11.03
C TYR A 389 -2.27 -10.18 10.68
N SER A 390 -3.34 -9.96 11.43
CA SER A 390 -4.52 -10.85 11.52
C SER A 390 -5.36 -10.97 10.24
N THR A 391 -5.31 -9.96 9.36
CA THR A 391 -6.04 -9.89 8.08
C THR A 391 -5.15 -10.16 6.86
N CYS A 392 -3.89 -10.53 7.07
CA CYS A 392 -2.91 -10.75 5.99
C CYS A 392 -3.18 -12.03 5.18
N HIS A 393 -3.89 -11.92 4.05
CA HIS A 393 -4.19 -13.05 3.14
C HIS A 393 -2.96 -13.93 2.83
N TRP A 394 -1.83 -13.35 2.40
CA TRP A 394 -0.62 -14.13 2.09
C TRP A 394 0.00 -14.81 3.31
N CYS A 395 -0.21 -14.26 4.51
CA CYS A 395 0.19 -14.88 5.76
C CYS A 395 -0.67 -16.13 6.02
N HIS A 396 -1.99 -16.07 5.78
CA HIS A 396 -2.90 -17.22 5.84
C HIS A 396 -2.60 -18.29 4.78
N VAL A 397 -2.16 -17.88 3.57
CA VAL A 397 -1.72 -18.82 2.53
C VAL A 397 -0.46 -19.59 2.98
N MET A 398 0.55 -18.90 3.53
CA MET A 398 1.77 -19.56 4.02
C MET A 398 1.52 -20.39 5.29
N GLU A 399 0.59 -19.97 6.13
CA GLU A 399 0.09 -20.74 7.28
C GLU A 399 -0.44 -22.11 6.84
N ARG A 400 -1.45 -22.11 5.97
CA ARG A 400 -2.09 -23.31 5.44
C ARG A 400 -1.17 -24.18 4.56
N GLU A 401 -0.28 -23.57 3.77
CA GLU A 401 0.64 -24.32 2.88
C GLU A 401 1.92 -24.80 3.56
N SER A 402 2.42 -24.14 4.63
CA SER A 402 3.76 -24.42 5.19
C SER A 402 3.84 -24.55 6.71
N PHE A 403 3.01 -23.88 7.51
CA PHE A 403 3.07 -23.97 8.98
C PHE A 403 2.13 -25.03 9.55
N GLU A 404 1.07 -25.38 8.83
CA GLU A 404 0.22 -26.56 9.05
C GLU A 404 0.86 -27.87 8.54
N ASP A 405 1.94 -27.81 7.77
CA ASP A 405 2.62 -28.98 7.20
C ASP A 405 3.48 -29.68 8.25
N VAL A 406 3.16 -30.95 8.57
CA VAL A 406 3.82 -31.72 9.63
C VAL A 406 5.28 -32.10 9.30
N GLU A 407 5.67 -32.17 8.01
CA GLU A 407 7.07 -32.40 7.61
C GLU A 407 7.90 -31.11 7.78
N ILE A 408 7.38 -29.96 7.32
CA ILE A 408 8.03 -28.67 7.53
C ILE A 408 8.09 -28.32 9.02
N ALA A 409 7.00 -28.50 9.75
CA ALA A 409 6.95 -28.23 11.18
C ALA A 409 7.93 -29.11 11.96
N ARG A 410 8.06 -30.39 11.60
CA ARG A 410 9.11 -31.27 12.14
C ARG A 410 10.50 -30.70 11.88
N PHE A 411 10.81 -30.36 10.63
CA PHE A 411 12.13 -29.85 10.27
C PHE A 411 12.47 -28.54 11.01
N LEU A 412 11.47 -27.64 11.15
CA LEU A 412 11.59 -26.42 11.95
C LEU A 412 11.84 -26.75 13.44
N ASN A 413 11.00 -27.57 14.05
CA ASN A 413 11.07 -27.92 15.47
C ASN A 413 12.36 -28.66 15.87
N GLU A 414 12.96 -29.41 14.94
CA GLU A 414 14.24 -30.12 15.15
C GLU A 414 15.46 -29.20 14.96
N ASN A 415 15.36 -28.10 14.18
CA ASN A 415 16.54 -27.34 13.72
C ASN A 415 16.53 -25.82 13.93
N TYR A 416 15.38 -25.17 14.14
CA TYR A 416 15.24 -23.70 14.28
C TYR A 416 14.44 -23.34 15.54
N VAL A 417 14.78 -22.26 16.24
CA VAL A 417 13.83 -21.68 17.21
C VAL A 417 12.89 -20.74 16.46
N CYS A 418 11.60 -21.03 16.48
CA CYS A 418 10.60 -20.39 15.64
C CYS A 418 9.83 -19.31 16.42
N ILE A 419 9.93 -18.05 15.99
CA ILE A 419 9.26 -16.91 16.62
C ILE A 419 8.16 -16.36 15.71
N LYS A 420 7.00 -16.08 16.28
CA LYS A 420 5.88 -15.43 15.60
C LYS A 420 5.68 -14.02 16.13
N VAL A 421 5.43 -13.07 15.23
CA VAL A 421 5.35 -11.63 15.55
C VAL A 421 4.14 -11.00 14.86
N ASP A 422 3.29 -10.33 15.64
CA ASP A 422 2.27 -9.40 15.13
C ASP A 422 2.91 -8.02 14.93
N ARG A 423 3.00 -7.55 13.68
CA ARG A 423 3.53 -6.21 13.36
C ARG A 423 2.70 -5.08 13.97
N GLU A 424 1.42 -5.34 14.24
CA GLU A 424 0.50 -4.36 14.81
C GLU A 424 0.76 -4.17 16.30
N GLU A 425 1.48 -5.08 16.96
CA GLU A 425 1.94 -4.94 18.35
C GLU A 425 3.45 -4.64 18.45
N ARG A 426 4.26 -5.12 17.51
CA ARG A 426 5.73 -4.91 17.45
C ARG A 426 6.19 -4.34 16.09
N PRO A 427 5.85 -3.07 15.77
CA PRO A 427 6.28 -2.42 14.52
C PRO A 427 7.79 -2.19 14.46
N ASP A 428 8.46 -2.08 15.61
CA ASP A 428 9.92 -1.94 15.72
C ASP A 428 10.67 -3.19 15.25
N VAL A 429 10.15 -4.37 15.61
CA VAL A 429 10.65 -5.66 15.14
C VAL A 429 10.38 -5.79 13.63
N ASP A 430 9.18 -5.43 13.18
CA ASP A 430 8.79 -5.44 11.77
C ASP A 430 9.70 -4.56 10.91
N ALA A 431 9.89 -3.29 11.27
CA ALA A 431 10.70 -2.33 10.52
C ALA A 431 12.16 -2.78 10.35
N ILE A 432 12.79 -3.27 11.43
CA ILE A 432 14.18 -3.74 11.42
C ILE A 432 14.37 -4.89 10.42
N TYR A 433 13.52 -5.90 10.47
CA TYR A 433 13.66 -7.09 9.64
C TYR A 433 13.08 -6.91 8.23
N MET A 434 12.12 -5.98 8.05
CA MET A 434 11.66 -5.53 6.73
C MET A 434 12.80 -4.82 6.00
N SER A 435 13.52 -3.90 6.64
CA SER A 435 14.71 -3.26 6.07
C SER A 435 15.81 -4.27 5.74
N ALA A 436 16.00 -5.30 6.56
CA ALA A 436 16.94 -6.39 6.26
C ALA A 436 16.58 -7.14 4.97
N VAL A 437 15.30 -7.49 4.77
CA VAL A 437 14.83 -8.17 3.55
C VAL A 437 14.85 -7.25 2.33
N GLN A 438 14.53 -5.97 2.48
CA GLN A 438 14.65 -4.97 1.41
C GLN A 438 16.11 -4.79 0.97
N ALA A 439 17.07 -4.76 1.91
CA ALA A 439 18.49 -4.71 1.59
C ALA A 439 19.00 -5.97 0.87
N LEU A 440 18.50 -7.16 1.23
CA LEU A 440 18.86 -8.43 0.59
C LEU A 440 18.25 -8.64 -0.79
N THR A 441 16.98 -8.25 -0.98
CA THR A 441 16.16 -8.65 -2.15
C THR A 441 15.78 -7.51 -3.09
N GLY A 442 15.82 -6.26 -2.61
CA GLY A 442 15.33 -5.08 -3.32
C GLY A 442 13.83 -4.82 -3.19
N SER A 443 13.09 -5.64 -2.43
CA SER A 443 11.66 -5.45 -2.13
C SER A 443 11.30 -6.01 -0.74
N GLY A 444 10.05 -5.83 -0.32
CA GLY A 444 9.55 -6.30 0.96
C GLY A 444 8.05 -6.57 0.93
N GLY A 445 7.49 -7.02 2.06
CA GLY A 445 6.07 -7.36 2.22
C GLY A 445 5.86 -8.55 3.15
N TRP A 446 4.60 -8.84 3.48
CA TRP A 446 4.22 -9.90 4.42
C TRP A 446 3.60 -11.11 3.68
N PRO A 447 3.75 -12.36 4.18
CA PRO A 447 4.46 -12.74 5.40
C PRO A 447 5.97 -12.53 5.23
N LEU A 448 6.60 -11.98 6.26
CA LEU A 448 8.02 -11.67 6.27
C LEU A 448 8.75 -12.75 7.07
N ASN A 449 9.71 -13.45 6.46
CA ASN A 449 10.38 -14.59 7.06
C ASN A 449 11.90 -14.38 7.06
N VAL A 450 12.51 -14.26 8.24
CA VAL A 450 13.91 -13.84 8.40
C VAL A 450 14.63 -14.77 9.38
N PHE A 451 15.91 -15.00 9.11
CA PHE A 451 16.76 -15.95 9.82
C PHE A 451 17.87 -15.21 10.56
N LEU A 452 17.95 -15.43 11.87
CA LEU A 452 18.79 -14.69 12.80
C LEU A 452 19.76 -15.60 13.54
N THR A 453 20.88 -15.03 14.00
CA THR A 453 21.65 -15.62 15.10
C THR A 453 20.85 -15.52 16.42
N PRO A 454 21.22 -16.29 17.47
CA PRO A 454 20.65 -16.12 18.83
C PRO A 454 20.82 -14.70 19.42
N ASP A 455 21.68 -13.88 18.83
CA ASP A 455 21.95 -12.49 19.22
C ASP A 455 21.14 -11.48 18.38
N LYS A 456 19.97 -11.90 17.90
CA LYS A 456 18.98 -11.11 17.13
C LYS A 456 19.47 -10.61 15.75
N ALA A 457 20.71 -10.89 15.32
CA ALA A 457 21.29 -10.37 14.07
C ALA A 457 20.86 -11.17 12.82
N PRO A 458 20.28 -10.54 11.77
CA PRO A 458 19.75 -11.23 10.59
C PRO A 458 20.86 -11.60 9.60
N PHE A 459 20.83 -12.81 9.04
CA PHE A 459 21.78 -13.25 8.00
C PHE A 459 21.12 -13.66 6.67
N PHE A 460 19.82 -13.95 6.66
CA PHE A 460 19.03 -14.24 5.46
C PHE A 460 17.55 -13.90 5.68
N GLY A 461 16.80 -13.66 4.60
CA GLY A 461 15.35 -13.50 4.70
C GLY A 461 14.68 -13.31 3.35
N GLY A 462 13.35 -13.31 3.37
CA GLY A 462 12.48 -13.07 2.21
C GLY A 462 11.03 -12.87 2.66
N THR A 463 10.13 -12.81 1.69
CA THR A 463 8.68 -12.71 1.96
C THR A 463 8.06 -14.11 1.95
N TYR A 464 7.16 -14.38 1.00
CA TYR A 464 6.51 -15.68 0.83
C TYR A 464 7.46 -16.75 0.25
N PHE A 465 7.55 -17.91 0.90
CA PHE A 465 8.22 -19.10 0.37
C PHE A 465 7.19 -20.25 0.21
N PRO A 466 7.03 -20.85 -0.99
CA PRO A 466 6.12 -21.98 -1.17
C PRO A 466 6.70 -23.27 -0.57
N PRO A 467 5.88 -24.25 -0.15
CA PRO A 467 6.33 -25.33 0.72
C PRO A 467 7.33 -26.34 0.14
N ARG A 468 7.36 -26.55 -1.19
CA ARG A 468 8.22 -27.54 -1.88
C ARG A 468 8.77 -27.00 -3.20
N ASP A 469 9.82 -27.62 -3.72
CA ASP A 469 10.48 -27.23 -4.98
C ASP A 469 9.51 -27.24 -6.18
N GLY A 470 9.63 -26.26 -7.07
CA GLY A 470 8.77 -26.07 -8.24
C GLY A 470 7.38 -25.48 -7.92
N ALA A 471 6.92 -25.55 -6.68
CA ALA A 471 5.61 -25.03 -6.28
C ALA A 471 5.53 -23.51 -6.50
N ARG A 472 4.36 -23.05 -6.99
CA ARG A 472 4.10 -21.65 -7.38
C ARG A 472 5.14 -21.04 -8.35
N GLY A 473 5.95 -21.86 -9.04
CA GLY A 473 6.99 -21.44 -10.00
C GLY A 473 8.37 -21.14 -9.39
N MET A 474 8.54 -21.29 -8.08
CA MET A 474 9.81 -21.09 -7.40
C MET A 474 10.72 -22.31 -7.57
N ARG A 475 12.00 -22.11 -7.92
CA ARG A 475 12.94 -23.22 -8.11
C ARG A 475 13.19 -24.02 -6.82
N LYS A 476 13.21 -23.35 -5.66
CA LYS A 476 13.38 -23.97 -4.34
C LYS A 476 12.18 -23.63 -3.45
N GLY A 477 11.68 -24.63 -2.75
CA GLY A 477 10.66 -24.46 -1.71
C GLY A 477 11.27 -24.12 -0.35
N PHE A 478 10.39 -23.80 0.59
CA PHE A 478 10.72 -23.41 1.96
C PHE A 478 11.54 -24.50 2.68
N LEU A 479 11.13 -25.78 2.59
CA LEU A 479 11.87 -26.90 3.19
C LEU A 479 13.33 -27.00 2.69
N THR A 480 13.54 -26.81 1.38
CA THR A 480 14.87 -26.81 0.75
C THR A 480 15.71 -25.61 1.19
N ILE A 481 15.10 -24.44 1.30
CA ILE A 481 15.75 -23.22 1.81
C ILE A 481 16.16 -23.39 3.28
N LEU A 482 15.29 -23.97 4.12
CA LEU A 482 15.57 -24.28 5.52
C LEU A 482 16.76 -25.26 5.66
N ALA A 483 16.84 -26.29 4.82
CA ALA A 483 17.93 -27.25 4.83
C ALA A 483 19.28 -26.63 4.41
N GLU A 484 19.29 -25.81 3.37
CA GLU A 484 20.52 -25.17 2.87
C GLU A 484 21.06 -24.08 3.81
N LEU A 485 20.18 -23.30 4.45
CA LEU A 485 20.59 -22.32 5.45
C LEU A 485 21.17 -23.01 6.70
N LEU A 486 20.59 -24.13 7.12
CA LEU A 486 21.10 -24.93 8.24
C LEU A 486 22.47 -25.56 7.92
N GLU A 487 22.66 -26.07 6.70
CA GLU A 487 23.94 -26.61 6.26
C GLU A 487 25.05 -25.55 6.32
N VAL A 488 24.77 -24.33 5.88
CA VAL A 488 25.75 -23.22 5.95
C VAL A 488 25.99 -22.77 7.39
N TYR A 489 24.93 -22.64 8.20
CA TYR A 489 25.04 -22.27 9.62
C TYR A 489 25.85 -23.25 10.45
N THR A 490 25.77 -24.55 10.14
CA THR A 490 26.52 -25.61 10.84
C THR A 490 27.93 -25.85 10.31
N LYS A 491 28.20 -25.61 9.02
CA LYS A 491 29.52 -25.92 8.40
C LYS A 491 30.42 -24.70 8.16
N ASP A 492 29.87 -23.50 8.06
CA ASP A 492 30.59 -22.26 7.71
C ASP A 492 30.09 -21.10 8.58
N ARG A 493 30.25 -21.26 9.90
CA ARG A 493 29.69 -20.33 10.88
C ARG A 493 30.25 -18.90 10.71
N GLU A 494 31.53 -18.76 10.40
CA GLU A 494 32.14 -17.46 10.11
C GLU A 494 31.44 -16.71 8.95
N ARG A 495 30.92 -17.42 7.94
CA ARG A 495 30.17 -16.80 6.84
C ARG A 495 28.80 -16.30 7.27
N ILE A 496 28.13 -16.99 8.20
CA ILE A 496 26.92 -16.47 8.84
C ILE A 496 27.26 -15.23 9.66
N ASP A 497 28.28 -15.28 10.51
CA ASP A 497 28.60 -14.16 11.40
C ASP A 497 29.05 -12.92 10.61
N ARG A 498 29.79 -13.10 9.50
CA ARG A 498 30.09 -12.02 8.54
C ARG A 498 28.83 -11.46 7.88
N ALA A 499 27.97 -12.32 7.31
CA ALA A 499 26.74 -11.87 6.66
C ALA A 499 25.78 -11.16 7.64
N ALA A 500 25.74 -11.61 8.90
CA ALA A 500 24.98 -10.99 9.97
C ALA A 500 25.55 -9.62 10.37
N ALA A 501 26.88 -9.48 10.47
CA ALA A 501 27.53 -8.20 10.74
C ALA A 501 27.31 -7.19 9.60
N ASP A 502 27.54 -7.62 8.34
CA ASP A 502 27.35 -6.80 7.14
C ASP A 502 25.89 -6.29 7.04
N LEU A 503 24.91 -7.19 7.20
CA LEU A 503 23.49 -6.84 7.09
C LEU A 503 23.02 -5.99 8.29
N THR A 504 23.51 -6.26 9.51
CA THR A 504 23.22 -5.42 10.69
C THR A 504 23.78 -4.01 10.52
N GLY A 505 24.97 -3.86 9.90
CA GLY A 505 25.52 -2.56 9.53
C GLY A 505 24.61 -1.81 8.55
N ILE A 506 24.25 -2.44 7.43
CA ILE A 506 23.36 -1.86 6.42
C ILE A 506 21.99 -1.47 7.02
N VAL A 507 21.40 -2.33 7.85
CA VAL A 507 20.11 -2.05 8.52
C VAL A 507 20.23 -0.87 9.47
N ARG A 508 21.32 -0.78 10.25
CA ARG A 508 21.57 0.39 11.11
C ARG A 508 21.72 1.68 10.30
N ASP A 509 22.46 1.65 9.21
CA ASP A 509 22.69 2.82 8.34
C ASP A 509 21.44 3.27 7.56
N LEU A 510 20.49 2.35 7.31
CA LEU A 510 19.19 2.65 6.68
C LEU A 510 18.17 3.25 7.66
N LEU A 511 18.08 2.68 8.87
CA LEU A 511 17.09 3.08 9.89
C LEU A 511 17.52 4.33 10.67
N SER A 512 18.83 4.52 10.84
CA SER A 512 19.41 5.74 11.41
C SER A 512 19.43 6.81 10.32
N ALA A 513 18.30 7.50 10.14
CA ALA A 513 18.19 8.60 9.18
C ALA A 513 19.35 9.59 9.39
N GLN A 514 20.28 9.60 8.42
CA GLN A 514 21.59 10.22 8.57
C GLN A 514 21.46 11.70 8.90
N ALA A 515 22.33 12.20 9.77
CA ALA A 515 22.40 13.60 10.12
C ALA A 515 22.55 14.45 8.85
N ALA A 516 21.57 15.32 8.60
CA ALA A 516 21.72 16.35 7.59
C ALA A 516 22.97 17.18 7.93
N PRO A 517 23.88 17.43 6.97
CA PRO A 517 25.02 18.32 7.18
C PRO A 517 24.58 19.67 7.79
N ALA A 518 25.39 20.25 8.67
CA ALA A 518 25.00 21.40 9.49
C ALA A 518 24.65 22.66 8.67
N ASP A 519 25.05 22.69 7.40
CA ASP A 519 24.76 23.70 6.38
C ASP A 519 23.47 23.45 5.57
N VAL A 520 22.76 22.33 5.80
CA VAL A 520 21.45 22.07 5.18
C VAL A 520 20.39 22.97 5.82
N ASP A 521 19.73 23.78 4.99
CA ASP A 521 18.58 24.59 5.42
C ASP A 521 17.23 23.89 5.30
N VAL A 522 16.22 24.47 5.96
CA VAL A 522 14.84 24.00 5.87
C VAL A 522 14.36 24.12 4.41
N PRO A 523 13.79 23.07 3.80
CA PRO A 523 13.31 23.14 2.43
C PRO A 523 12.29 24.26 2.17
N ASP A 524 12.27 24.75 0.93
CA ASP A 524 11.24 25.64 0.42
C ASP A 524 10.04 24.84 -0.15
N ALA A 525 9.22 25.44 -1.01
CA ALA A 525 8.13 24.74 -1.69
C ALA A 525 8.58 23.81 -2.85
N GLY A 526 9.89 23.73 -3.14
CA GLY A 526 10.47 22.92 -4.21
C GLY A 526 10.11 21.42 -4.17
N PRO A 527 10.12 20.75 -3.00
CA PRO A 527 9.59 19.39 -2.83
C PRO A 527 8.12 19.25 -3.23
N ILE A 528 7.25 20.18 -2.81
CA ILE A 528 5.80 20.16 -3.14
C ILE A 528 5.61 20.28 -4.65
N ALA A 529 6.29 21.24 -5.29
CA ALA A 529 6.26 21.41 -6.74
C ALA A 529 6.82 20.18 -7.49
N SER A 530 7.80 19.48 -6.90
CA SER A 530 8.39 18.25 -7.45
C SER A 530 7.44 17.05 -7.32
N ALA A 531 6.74 16.93 -6.20
CA ALA A 531 5.68 15.96 -5.97
C ALA A 531 4.54 16.14 -6.98
N LEU A 532 4.02 17.37 -7.13
CA LEU A 532 2.97 17.72 -8.08
C LEU A 532 3.34 17.31 -9.51
N ARG A 533 4.57 17.64 -9.96
CA ARG A 533 5.07 17.24 -11.28
C ARG A 533 5.14 15.71 -11.46
N ALA A 534 5.36 14.96 -10.39
CA ALA A 534 5.37 13.49 -10.44
C ALA A 534 3.95 12.90 -10.45
N TYR A 535 3.02 13.41 -9.63
CA TYR A 535 1.61 13.00 -9.65
C TYR A 535 0.98 13.26 -11.03
N LYS A 536 1.14 14.47 -11.61
CA LYS A 536 0.63 14.79 -12.95
C LYS A 536 1.14 13.86 -14.06
N ARG A 537 2.35 13.30 -13.94
CA ARG A 537 2.90 12.31 -14.89
C ARG A 537 2.40 10.88 -14.67
N GLY A 538 1.94 10.55 -13.46
CA GLY A 538 1.49 9.20 -13.09
C GLY A 538 -0.03 9.03 -13.03
N PHE A 539 -0.78 10.13 -13.12
CA PHE A 539 -2.22 10.18 -12.91
C PHE A 539 -3.04 9.39 -13.94
N ASP A 540 -4.07 8.69 -13.46
CA ASP A 540 -5.09 8.07 -14.31
C ASP A 540 -6.24 9.06 -14.56
N SER A 541 -6.25 9.71 -15.73
CA SER A 541 -7.31 10.65 -16.13
C SER A 541 -8.68 10.01 -16.40
N THR A 542 -8.82 8.69 -16.28
CA THR A 542 -10.07 7.94 -16.53
C THR A 542 -10.71 7.48 -15.22
N HIS A 543 -9.89 7.01 -14.28
CA HIS A 543 -10.34 6.42 -13.02
C HIS A 543 -9.75 7.08 -11.76
N GLY A 544 -8.89 8.09 -11.89
CA GLY A 544 -8.21 8.71 -10.74
C GLY A 544 -7.18 7.78 -10.06
N GLY A 545 -6.44 8.34 -9.09
CA GLY A 545 -5.24 7.71 -8.54
C GLY A 545 -4.09 7.66 -9.56
N LEU A 546 -3.12 6.77 -9.32
CA LEU A 546 -2.03 6.52 -10.26
C LEU A 546 -2.39 5.40 -11.24
N ALA A 547 -1.94 5.45 -12.49
CA ALA A 547 -2.31 4.55 -13.59
C ALA A 547 -1.73 3.11 -13.49
N ARG A 548 -1.50 2.58 -12.28
CA ARG A 548 -1.06 1.20 -12.01
C ARG A 548 -2.09 0.51 -11.13
N ALA A 549 -2.20 -0.80 -11.27
CA ALA A 549 -2.92 -1.66 -10.33
C ALA A 549 -1.91 -2.57 -9.60
N PRO A 550 -2.14 -2.97 -8.33
CA PRO A 550 -3.26 -2.56 -7.47
C PRO A 550 -3.21 -1.07 -7.09
N LYS A 551 -4.39 -0.47 -6.91
CA LYS A 551 -4.57 0.93 -6.51
C LYS A 551 -4.90 1.03 -5.02
N PHE A 552 -4.11 1.83 -4.29
CA PHE A 552 -4.30 2.12 -2.87
C PHE A 552 -4.71 3.58 -2.68
N PRO A 553 -5.54 3.92 -1.67
CA PRO A 553 -5.93 5.31 -1.36
C PRO A 553 -4.76 6.29 -1.20
N SER A 554 -3.66 5.86 -0.57
CA SER A 554 -2.52 6.72 -0.23
C SER A 554 -1.58 7.04 -1.41
N GLN A 555 -1.64 6.28 -2.51
CA GLN A 555 -0.72 6.44 -3.66
C GLN A 555 -0.78 7.82 -4.34
N LEU A 556 -1.89 8.55 -4.18
CA LEU A 556 -2.06 9.91 -4.67
C LEU A 556 -2.81 10.72 -3.59
N PRO A 557 -2.11 11.45 -2.71
CA PRO A 557 -2.68 12.07 -1.52
C PRO A 557 -3.60 13.24 -1.89
N PRO A 558 -4.94 13.12 -1.75
CA PRO A 558 -5.86 14.18 -2.20
C PRO A 558 -5.66 15.47 -1.40
N ARG A 559 -5.37 15.35 -0.10
CA ARG A 559 -5.12 16.44 0.85
C ARG A 559 -4.02 17.41 0.41
N LEU A 560 -2.93 16.89 -0.14
CA LEU A 560 -1.82 17.70 -0.67
C LEU A 560 -2.25 18.45 -1.94
N LEU A 561 -3.00 17.79 -2.81
CA LEU A 561 -3.47 18.37 -4.06
C LEU A 561 -4.54 19.46 -3.85
N LEU A 562 -5.37 19.33 -2.81
CA LEU A 562 -6.30 20.40 -2.38
C LEU A 562 -5.54 21.64 -1.87
N ARG A 563 -4.48 21.45 -1.06
CA ARG A 563 -3.57 22.52 -0.60
C ARG A 563 -2.89 23.23 -1.77
N VAL A 564 -2.32 22.46 -2.69
CA VAL A 564 -1.73 22.98 -3.93
C VAL A 564 -2.75 23.77 -4.76
N ASN A 565 -3.99 23.28 -4.92
CA ASN A 565 -5.04 24.05 -5.58
C ASN A 565 -5.34 25.36 -4.84
N ARG A 566 -5.47 25.36 -3.50
CA ARG A 566 -5.72 26.60 -2.73
C ARG A 566 -4.62 27.63 -2.96
N ARG A 567 -3.34 27.25 -2.83
CA ARG A 567 -2.21 28.21 -2.87
C ARG A 567 -1.72 28.56 -4.27
N ALA A 568 -1.76 27.63 -5.23
CA ALA A 568 -1.28 27.84 -6.60
C ALA A 568 -2.40 28.10 -7.63
N ASN A 569 -3.68 27.98 -7.25
CA ASN A 569 -4.84 27.99 -8.15
C ASN A 569 -4.75 26.92 -9.28
N ASP A 570 -4.12 25.78 -8.97
CA ASP A 570 -3.89 24.67 -9.91
C ASP A 570 -5.14 23.79 -10.04
N ALA A 571 -6.01 24.13 -11.00
CA ALA A 571 -7.25 23.42 -11.28
C ALA A 571 -7.04 21.95 -11.71
N GLU A 572 -5.85 21.58 -12.20
CA GLU A 572 -5.51 20.18 -12.52
C GLU A 572 -5.22 19.40 -11.23
N ALA A 573 -4.59 20.02 -10.21
CA ALA A 573 -4.47 19.43 -8.88
C ALA A 573 -5.85 19.17 -8.24
N LEU A 574 -6.77 20.13 -8.36
CA LEU A 574 -8.16 19.95 -7.91
C LEU A 574 -8.86 18.83 -8.67
N HIS A 575 -8.70 18.76 -10.00
CA HIS A 575 -9.25 17.68 -10.81
C HIS A 575 -8.69 16.31 -10.40
N MET A 576 -7.38 16.20 -10.18
CA MET A 576 -6.74 14.97 -9.71
C MET A 576 -7.31 14.49 -8.37
N ALA A 577 -7.42 15.37 -7.38
CA ALA A 577 -8.00 15.04 -6.07
C ALA A 577 -9.47 14.62 -6.20
N THR A 578 -10.28 15.42 -6.89
CA THR A 578 -11.73 15.24 -6.95
C THR A 578 -12.18 14.09 -7.85
N LEU A 579 -11.44 13.77 -8.93
CA LEU A 579 -11.70 12.57 -9.73
C LEU A 579 -11.34 11.30 -8.94
N THR A 580 -10.21 11.31 -8.22
CA THR A 580 -9.78 10.17 -7.38
C THR A 580 -10.82 9.86 -6.30
N LEU A 581 -11.20 10.87 -5.52
CA LEU A 581 -12.23 10.73 -4.47
C LEU A 581 -13.60 10.31 -5.04
N ALA A 582 -14.02 10.85 -6.19
CA ALA A 582 -15.28 10.44 -6.81
C ALA A 582 -15.25 9.00 -7.34
N LYS A 583 -14.10 8.53 -7.86
CA LYS A 583 -13.94 7.19 -8.42
C LYS A 583 -13.78 6.12 -7.34
N MET A 584 -13.08 6.39 -6.25
CA MET A 584 -13.05 5.50 -5.09
C MET A 584 -14.46 5.32 -4.50
N ALA A 585 -15.23 6.41 -4.34
CA ALA A 585 -16.60 6.35 -3.79
C ALA A 585 -17.64 5.74 -4.76
N GLY A 586 -17.45 5.87 -6.08
CA GLY A 586 -18.27 5.19 -7.09
C GLY A 586 -17.86 3.74 -7.36
N GLY A 587 -16.67 3.33 -6.94
CA GLY A 587 -16.12 1.99 -7.10
C GLY A 587 -16.74 0.95 -6.16
N GLY A 588 -16.31 -0.30 -6.31
CA GLY A 588 -16.65 -1.39 -5.40
C GLY A 588 -15.73 -1.48 -4.19
N MET A 589 -14.64 -0.71 -4.15
CA MET A 589 -13.85 -0.48 -2.93
C MET A 589 -14.60 0.32 -1.86
N TYR A 590 -15.67 1.01 -2.24
CA TYR A 590 -16.60 1.64 -1.31
C TYR A 590 -17.79 0.71 -1.10
N ASP A 591 -18.10 0.38 0.15
CA ASP A 591 -19.23 -0.48 0.47
C ASP A 591 -20.56 0.26 0.22
N GLN A 592 -21.11 0.11 -0.98
CA GLN A 592 -22.33 0.78 -1.43
C GLN A 592 -23.60 0.46 -0.61
N VAL A 593 -23.54 -0.42 0.40
CA VAL A 593 -24.68 -0.79 1.27
C VAL A 593 -24.43 -0.39 2.74
N GLY A 594 -23.22 -0.58 3.25
CA GLY A 594 -22.86 -0.25 4.64
C GLY A 594 -22.11 1.07 4.83
N GLY A 595 -21.47 1.61 3.80
CA GLY A 595 -20.46 2.64 3.95
C GLY A 595 -19.14 2.10 4.51
N GLY A 596 -18.14 2.98 4.58
CA GLY A 596 -16.75 2.59 4.83
C GLY A 596 -16.05 2.02 3.60
N PHE A 597 -14.73 2.15 3.58
CA PHE A 597 -13.85 1.71 2.50
C PHE A 597 -13.17 0.39 2.83
N HIS A 598 -13.06 -0.43 1.79
CA HIS A 598 -12.14 -1.55 1.69
C HIS A 598 -10.73 -1.05 1.35
N ARG A 599 -9.71 -1.79 1.79
CA ARG A 599 -8.31 -1.33 1.87
C ARG A 599 -7.69 -0.87 0.55
N TYR A 600 -7.83 -1.66 -0.51
CA TYR A 600 -7.29 -1.35 -1.84
C TYR A 600 -8.01 -2.12 -2.95
N SER A 601 -7.87 -1.65 -4.19
CA SER A 601 -8.42 -2.34 -5.37
C SER A 601 -7.36 -3.08 -6.17
N THR A 602 -7.72 -4.26 -6.67
CA THR A 602 -6.89 -5.11 -7.53
C THR A 602 -6.85 -4.63 -8.99
N ASP A 603 -7.78 -3.76 -9.39
CA ASP A 603 -7.94 -3.25 -10.75
C ASP A 603 -7.74 -1.72 -10.82
N PRO A 604 -7.59 -1.12 -12.02
CA PRO A 604 -7.52 0.33 -12.16
C PRO A 604 -8.89 1.03 -12.11
N GLU A 605 -10.00 0.33 -12.26
CA GLU A 605 -11.36 0.88 -12.21
C GLU A 605 -11.82 1.24 -10.78
N TRP A 606 -11.15 0.73 -9.74
CA TRP A 606 -11.55 0.68 -8.33
C TRP A 606 -12.77 -0.23 -8.05
N LEU A 607 -12.99 -1.25 -8.91
CA LEU A 607 -14.18 -2.10 -8.87
C LEU A 607 -14.02 -3.30 -7.94
N VAL A 608 -12.92 -4.06 -8.04
CA VAL A 608 -12.68 -5.29 -7.26
C VAL A 608 -11.73 -4.97 -6.11
N PRO A 609 -12.21 -4.91 -4.85
CA PRO A 609 -11.36 -4.71 -3.69
C PRO A 609 -10.70 -6.01 -3.22
N HIS A 610 -9.70 -5.89 -2.35
CA HIS A 610 -9.58 -6.85 -1.25
C HIS A 610 -10.49 -6.40 -0.12
N PHE A 611 -11.37 -7.28 0.37
CA PHE A 611 -12.55 -6.87 1.14
C PHE A 611 -12.27 -6.51 2.62
N GLU A 612 -11.02 -6.63 3.04
CA GLU A 612 -10.46 -6.11 4.28
C GLU A 612 -10.83 -4.62 4.48
N LYS A 613 -11.35 -4.26 5.66
CA LYS A 613 -11.60 -2.86 6.06
C LYS A 613 -10.75 -2.48 7.27
N MET A 614 -9.89 -1.47 7.12
CA MET A 614 -8.99 -1.01 8.18
C MET A 614 -9.45 0.31 8.79
N LEU A 615 -9.27 0.48 10.10
CA LEU A 615 -9.62 1.72 10.81
C LEU A 615 -8.83 2.93 10.27
N TYR A 616 -7.51 2.77 10.04
CA TYR A 616 -6.65 3.86 9.59
C TYR A 616 -7.01 4.36 8.17
N ASP A 617 -7.30 3.46 7.22
CA ASP A 617 -7.73 3.83 5.86
C ASP A 617 -9.03 4.64 5.89
N ASN A 618 -10.00 4.20 6.71
CA ASN A 618 -11.28 4.88 6.89
C ASN A 618 -11.12 6.24 7.59
N ALA A 619 -10.22 6.36 8.57
CA ALA A 619 -9.91 7.61 9.25
C ALA A 619 -9.28 8.65 8.30
N LEU A 620 -8.24 8.25 7.56
CA LEU A 620 -7.53 9.11 6.60
C LEU A 620 -8.46 9.56 5.46
N LEU A 621 -9.32 8.66 4.97
CA LEU A 621 -10.33 8.99 3.96
C LEU A 621 -11.42 9.92 4.50
N ALA A 622 -11.90 9.75 5.75
CA ALA A 622 -12.88 10.66 6.35
C ALA A 622 -12.35 12.11 6.37
N VAL A 623 -11.08 12.32 6.75
CA VAL A 623 -10.43 13.65 6.67
C VAL A 623 -10.32 14.13 5.22
N ALA A 624 -9.92 13.26 4.28
CA ALA A 624 -9.76 13.64 2.86
C ALA A 624 -11.08 14.02 2.18
N TYR A 625 -12.19 13.31 2.46
CA TYR A 625 -13.52 13.66 1.95
C TYR A 625 -14.09 14.91 2.64
N ALA A 626 -13.82 15.13 3.94
CA ALA A 626 -14.19 16.37 4.63
C ALA A 626 -13.46 17.59 4.05
N GLU A 627 -12.12 17.53 3.92
CA GLU A 627 -11.33 18.58 3.27
C GLU A 627 -11.79 18.83 1.82
N ALA A 628 -12.14 17.78 1.07
CA ALA A 628 -12.63 17.91 -0.31
C ALA A 628 -14.03 18.52 -0.38
N HIS A 629 -14.93 18.24 0.57
CA HIS A 629 -16.21 18.92 0.69
C HIS A 629 -16.01 20.41 0.91
N GLN A 630 -15.18 20.79 1.89
CA GLN A 630 -14.84 22.18 2.17
C GLN A 630 -14.21 22.91 0.96
N ALA A 631 -13.42 22.19 0.15
CA ALA A 631 -12.70 22.78 -0.99
C ALA A 631 -13.58 22.95 -2.25
N THR A 632 -14.78 22.34 -2.29
CA THR A 632 -15.60 22.26 -3.51
C THR A 632 -17.09 22.53 -3.32
N GLY A 633 -17.61 22.49 -2.08
CA GLY A 633 -19.04 22.50 -1.77
C GLY A 633 -19.80 21.24 -2.19
N ARG A 634 -19.12 20.19 -2.70
CA ARG A 634 -19.76 18.98 -3.24
C ARG A 634 -20.46 18.15 -2.17
N ALA A 635 -21.76 17.90 -2.36
CA ALA A 635 -22.58 17.15 -1.41
C ALA A 635 -22.18 15.67 -1.29
N ASP A 636 -21.71 15.04 -2.38
CA ASP A 636 -21.34 13.63 -2.39
C ASP A 636 -20.13 13.34 -1.48
N PHE A 637 -19.16 14.26 -1.39
CA PHE A 637 -18.04 14.13 -0.45
C PHE A 637 -18.50 14.27 1.01
N ALA A 638 -19.45 15.17 1.30
CA ALA A 638 -20.06 15.27 2.63
C ALA A 638 -20.85 14.00 3.00
N ARG A 639 -21.56 13.39 2.04
CA ARG A 639 -22.24 12.11 2.23
C ARG A 639 -21.27 10.98 2.52
N VAL A 640 -20.23 10.80 1.71
CA VAL A 640 -19.22 9.74 1.91
C VAL A 640 -18.52 9.90 3.27
N THR A 641 -18.21 11.15 3.67
CA THR A 641 -17.69 11.43 5.02
C THR A 641 -18.63 10.89 6.11
N ARG A 642 -19.94 11.13 6.00
CA ARG A 642 -20.93 10.61 6.96
C ARG A 642 -21.00 9.09 6.96
N GLU A 643 -21.17 8.49 5.79
CA GLU A 643 -21.39 7.05 5.62
C GLU A 643 -20.15 6.23 6.06
N VAL A 644 -18.93 6.78 5.98
CA VAL A 644 -17.72 6.20 6.60
C VAL A 644 -17.78 6.26 8.13
N LEU A 645 -18.08 7.42 8.72
CA LEU A 645 -18.14 7.57 10.17
C LEU A 645 -19.32 6.80 10.80
N ASP A 646 -20.45 6.73 10.10
CA ASP A 646 -21.64 5.99 10.51
C ASP A 646 -21.48 4.46 10.36
N TYR A 647 -20.52 4.01 9.54
CA TYR A 647 -19.99 2.63 9.58
C TYR A 647 -19.15 2.41 10.85
N VAL A 648 -18.18 3.29 11.15
CA VAL A 648 -17.32 3.16 12.34
C VAL A 648 -18.12 3.20 13.65
N LEU A 649 -19.11 4.09 13.76
CA LEU A 649 -20.04 4.16 14.90
C LEU A 649 -20.88 2.89 15.10
N ARG A 650 -21.17 2.16 14.02
CA ARG A 650 -22.13 1.04 14.01
C ARG A 650 -21.47 -0.33 14.15
N GLU A 651 -20.28 -0.50 13.55
CA GLU A 651 -19.63 -1.82 13.41
C GLU A 651 -18.26 -1.88 14.12
N MET A 652 -17.55 -0.76 14.23
CA MET A 652 -16.17 -0.70 14.75
C MET A 652 -16.04 -0.06 16.14
N THR A 653 -17.12 0.41 16.77
CA THR A 653 -17.06 1.06 18.08
C THR A 653 -17.18 0.04 19.22
N SER A 654 -16.24 0.08 20.16
CA SER A 654 -16.27 -0.70 21.40
C SER A 654 -17.28 -0.13 22.39
N PRO A 655 -17.99 -0.98 23.17
CA PRO A 655 -18.80 -0.53 24.32
C PRO A 655 -18.03 0.29 25.35
N GLU A 656 -16.69 0.18 25.42
CA GLU A 656 -15.84 0.99 26.31
C GLU A 656 -15.46 2.37 25.72
N GLY A 657 -15.75 2.62 24.45
CA GLY A 657 -15.63 3.95 23.80
C GLY A 657 -14.54 4.09 22.74
N GLY A 658 -13.54 3.19 22.71
CA GLY A 658 -12.54 3.12 21.64
C GLY A 658 -13.05 2.47 20.36
N PHE A 659 -12.21 2.43 19.32
CA PHE A 659 -12.50 1.84 18.01
C PHE A 659 -11.61 0.62 17.73
N TYR A 660 -12.23 -0.44 17.21
CA TYR A 660 -11.60 -1.70 16.81
C TYR A 660 -10.75 -1.55 15.53
N SER A 661 -9.74 -2.40 15.38
CA SER A 661 -8.65 -2.19 14.41
C SER A 661 -9.03 -2.50 12.96
N ALA A 662 -9.66 -3.66 12.71
CA ALA A 662 -9.90 -4.15 11.35
C ALA A 662 -11.10 -5.11 11.22
N THR A 663 -11.56 -5.31 9.99
CA THR A 663 -12.43 -6.42 9.58
C THR A 663 -11.76 -7.19 8.44
N ASP A 664 -11.71 -8.51 8.56
CA ASP A 664 -11.08 -9.44 7.62
C ASP A 664 -11.79 -9.47 6.24
N ALA A 665 -11.09 -9.95 5.22
CA ALA A 665 -11.61 -10.08 3.86
C ALA A 665 -12.48 -11.34 3.66
N ASP A 666 -12.15 -12.42 4.37
CA ASP A 666 -12.80 -13.73 4.25
C ASP A 666 -14.06 -13.83 5.14
N SER A 667 -15.15 -14.38 4.59
CA SER A 667 -16.26 -14.92 5.38
C SER A 667 -16.61 -16.32 4.90
N GLU A 668 -16.90 -17.23 5.84
CA GLU A 668 -17.13 -18.67 5.60
C GLU A 668 -15.96 -19.39 4.89
N GLY A 669 -14.81 -18.73 4.75
CA GLY A 669 -13.62 -19.21 4.02
C GLY A 669 -13.52 -18.72 2.56
N GLU A 670 -14.41 -17.81 2.13
CA GLU A 670 -14.43 -17.19 0.81
C GLU A 670 -14.23 -15.65 0.92
N GLU A 671 -13.30 -15.11 0.13
CA GLU A 671 -13.02 -13.66 0.12
C GLU A 671 -14.23 -12.87 -0.41
N GLY A 672 -14.68 -11.88 0.35
CA GLY A 672 -15.73 -10.94 -0.07
C GLY A 672 -17.17 -11.47 -0.06
N LEU A 673 -17.41 -12.77 0.19
CA LEU A 673 -18.74 -13.41 0.15
C LEU A 673 -19.82 -12.64 0.92
N PHE A 674 -19.46 -12.05 2.07
CA PHE A 674 -20.35 -11.24 2.89
C PHE A 674 -20.93 -10.03 2.13
N PHE A 675 -20.14 -9.38 1.26
CA PHE A 675 -20.46 -8.09 0.63
C PHE A 675 -21.18 -8.20 -0.72
N VAL A 676 -21.00 -9.31 -1.45
CA VAL A 676 -21.49 -9.48 -2.83
C VAL A 676 -22.90 -10.05 -2.94
N TRP A 677 -23.58 -9.79 -4.06
CA TRP A 677 -25.00 -10.10 -4.27
C TRP A 677 -25.30 -10.81 -5.58
N THR A 678 -26.34 -11.64 -5.63
CA THR A 678 -26.92 -12.13 -6.90
C THR A 678 -28.11 -11.29 -7.36
N PRO A 679 -28.40 -11.23 -8.68
CA PRO A 679 -29.63 -10.62 -9.20
C PRO A 679 -30.92 -11.22 -8.63
N ALA A 680 -30.90 -12.50 -8.23
CA ALA A 680 -32.03 -13.17 -7.59
C ALA A 680 -32.24 -12.65 -6.15
N GLU A 681 -31.18 -12.61 -5.34
CA GLU A 681 -31.21 -12.06 -3.97
C GLU A 681 -31.75 -10.62 -3.97
N LEU A 682 -31.32 -9.78 -4.91
CA LEU A 682 -31.76 -8.38 -5.02
C LEU A 682 -33.23 -8.25 -5.43
N ARG A 683 -33.73 -9.11 -6.33
CA ARG A 683 -35.15 -9.13 -6.73
C ARG A 683 -36.06 -9.60 -5.61
N GLU A 684 -35.65 -10.62 -4.86
CA GLU A 684 -36.38 -11.11 -3.69
C GLU A 684 -36.40 -10.06 -2.55
N ALA A 685 -35.28 -9.37 -2.33
CA ALA A 685 -35.15 -8.36 -1.29
C ALA A 685 -35.90 -7.05 -1.58
N LEU A 686 -35.85 -6.56 -2.82
CA LEU A 686 -36.29 -5.19 -3.17
C LEU A 686 -37.59 -5.12 -3.97
N GLY A 687 -38.06 -6.24 -4.52
CA GLY A 687 -39.32 -6.30 -5.28
C GLY A 687 -39.38 -5.27 -6.42
N ALA A 688 -40.26 -4.27 -6.28
CA ALA A 688 -40.49 -3.24 -7.30
C ALA A 688 -39.29 -2.29 -7.50
N ASP A 689 -38.47 -2.06 -6.48
CA ASP A 689 -37.29 -1.19 -6.57
C ASP A 689 -36.05 -1.92 -7.13
N ALA A 690 -36.10 -3.26 -7.24
CA ALA A 690 -34.97 -4.08 -7.66
C ALA A 690 -34.38 -3.65 -9.01
N ASP A 691 -35.23 -3.49 -10.03
CA ASP A 691 -34.79 -3.09 -11.38
C ASP A 691 -34.17 -1.68 -11.41
N ARG A 692 -34.57 -0.78 -10.50
CA ARG A 692 -34.00 0.57 -10.35
C ARG A 692 -32.62 0.49 -9.69
N PHE A 693 -32.57 -0.17 -8.53
CA PHE A 693 -31.35 -0.42 -7.77
C PHE A 693 -30.28 -1.13 -8.60
N MET A 694 -30.66 -2.18 -9.32
CA MET A 694 -29.77 -2.96 -10.18
C MET A 694 -29.15 -2.13 -11.31
N ARG A 695 -29.92 -1.22 -11.94
CA ARG A 695 -29.37 -0.31 -12.96
C ARG A 695 -28.38 0.70 -12.39
N TYR A 696 -28.67 1.26 -11.21
CA TYR A 696 -27.79 2.27 -10.59
C TYR A 696 -26.47 1.66 -10.09
N TYR A 697 -26.52 0.49 -9.45
CA TYR A 697 -25.34 -0.19 -8.89
C TYR A 697 -24.67 -1.19 -9.84
N GLY A 698 -24.93 -1.10 -11.15
CA GLY A 698 -24.21 -1.83 -12.20
C GLY A 698 -24.41 -3.36 -12.21
N VAL A 699 -25.57 -3.85 -11.77
CA VAL A 699 -25.86 -5.29 -11.63
C VAL A 699 -26.28 -5.92 -12.95
N THR A 700 -25.72 -7.10 -13.27
CA THR A 700 -26.07 -7.88 -14.47
C THR A 700 -26.30 -9.35 -14.13
N GLU A 701 -26.99 -10.10 -15.01
CA GLU A 701 -27.23 -11.55 -14.82
C GLU A 701 -25.96 -12.41 -14.75
N ALA A 702 -24.82 -11.91 -15.26
CA ALA A 702 -23.53 -12.60 -15.20
C ALA A 702 -22.70 -12.23 -13.95
N GLY A 703 -23.13 -11.21 -13.19
CA GLY A 703 -22.32 -10.58 -12.16
C GLY A 703 -21.13 -9.80 -12.70
N ASN A 704 -20.20 -9.45 -11.80
CA ASN A 704 -18.88 -8.88 -12.12
C ASN A 704 -17.75 -9.49 -11.28
N PHE A 705 -18.07 -10.35 -10.29
CA PHE A 705 -17.12 -11.04 -9.42
C PHE A 705 -17.63 -12.46 -9.14
N GLU A 706 -16.97 -13.48 -9.68
CA GLU A 706 -17.24 -14.91 -9.44
C GLU A 706 -18.72 -15.34 -9.60
N GLY A 707 -19.45 -14.73 -10.55
CA GLY A 707 -20.88 -14.98 -10.79
C GLY A 707 -21.83 -14.25 -9.83
N ARG A 708 -21.28 -13.51 -8.86
CA ARG A 708 -21.97 -12.53 -8.01
C ARG A 708 -21.60 -11.10 -8.44
N THR A 709 -22.19 -10.11 -7.77
CA THR A 709 -21.99 -8.68 -8.07
C THR A 709 -21.44 -7.94 -6.86
N ILE A 710 -20.32 -7.25 -7.07
CA ILE A 710 -19.87 -6.09 -6.30
C ILE A 710 -20.67 -4.87 -6.80
N LEU A 711 -21.43 -4.27 -5.90
CA LEU A 711 -22.24 -3.09 -6.18
C LEU A 711 -21.31 -1.87 -6.39
N HIS A 712 -21.55 -1.09 -7.44
CA HIS A 712 -20.72 0.08 -7.78
C HIS A 712 -21.54 1.13 -8.54
N ALA A 713 -21.39 2.41 -8.20
CA ALA A 713 -22.06 3.52 -8.86
C ALA A 713 -21.14 4.15 -9.92
N SER A 714 -21.11 3.56 -11.13
CA SER A 714 -20.21 4.00 -12.21
C SER A 714 -20.44 5.45 -12.68
N ALA A 715 -21.66 5.97 -12.48
CA ALA A 715 -22.02 7.38 -12.61
C ALA A 715 -22.84 7.80 -11.37
N PRO A 716 -22.19 8.32 -10.31
CA PRO A 716 -22.86 8.71 -9.08
C PRO A 716 -23.86 9.86 -9.29
N ASP A 717 -25.07 9.72 -8.75
CA ASP A 717 -26.11 10.74 -8.71
C ASP A 717 -26.68 10.80 -7.28
N GLU A 718 -26.58 11.96 -6.63
CA GLU A 718 -27.00 12.12 -5.23
C GLU A 718 -28.52 12.03 -5.03
N ALA A 719 -29.32 12.39 -6.04
CA ALA A 719 -30.77 12.29 -5.96
C ALA A 719 -31.24 10.83 -6.15
N GLU A 720 -30.60 10.08 -7.05
CA GLU A 720 -30.85 8.65 -7.22
C GLU A 720 -30.33 7.85 -6.00
N HIS A 721 -29.14 8.19 -5.48
CA HIS A 721 -28.63 7.59 -4.24
C HIS A 721 -29.56 7.87 -3.06
N ALA A 722 -30.03 9.10 -2.87
CA ALA A 722 -31.00 9.43 -1.82
C ALA A 722 -32.33 8.66 -1.99
N ALA A 723 -32.84 8.54 -3.22
CA ALA A 723 -34.06 7.81 -3.51
C ALA A 723 -33.94 6.29 -3.25
N LEU A 724 -32.73 5.73 -3.31
CA LEU A 724 -32.43 4.31 -3.05
C LEU A 724 -32.03 4.00 -1.58
N ALA A 725 -32.20 4.95 -0.64
CA ALA A 725 -31.83 4.75 0.77
C ALA A 725 -32.53 3.54 1.42
N SER A 726 -33.86 3.45 1.31
CA SER A 726 -34.66 2.32 1.84
C SER A 726 -34.21 0.96 1.28
N ALA A 727 -33.76 0.92 0.02
CA ALA A 727 -33.21 -0.29 -0.60
C ALA A 727 -31.86 -0.68 0.03
N ARG A 728 -30.94 0.28 0.26
CA ARG A 728 -29.69 0.02 0.99
C ARG A 728 -29.95 -0.44 2.42
N GLU A 729 -30.86 0.20 3.15
CA GLU A 729 -31.26 -0.21 4.51
C GLU A 729 -31.80 -1.65 4.54
N THR A 730 -32.64 -2.02 3.56
CA THR A 730 -33.19 -3.37 3.41
C THR A 730 -32.09 -4.39 3.14
N LEU A 731 -31.16 -4.10 2.22
CA LEU A 731 -30.01 -4.97 1.95
C LEU A 731 -29.06 -5.07 3.13
N TYR A 732 -28.81 -3.98 3.86
CA TYR A 732 -28.01 -4.01 5.08
C TYR A 732 -28.65 -4.92 6.16
N ALA A 733 -29.95 -4.80 6.38
CA ALA A 733 -30.72 -5.63 7.31
C ALA A 733 -30.86 -7.11 6.88
N LEU A 734 -30.52 -7.44 5.63
CA LEU A 734 -30.34 -8.81 5.15
C LEU A 734 -28.88 -9.27 5.31
N ARG A 735 -27.91 -8.42 4.95
CA ARG A 735 -26.46 -8.72 5.06
C ARG A 735 -26.05 -8.96 6.50
N ALA A 736 -26.59 -8.21 7.45
CA ALA A 736 -26.35 -8.38 8.89
C ALA A 736 -26.88 -9.72 9.48
N LYS A 737 -27.47 -10.60 8.66
CA LYS A 737 -27.87 -11.97 9.01
C LYS A 737 -26.97 -13.06 8.37
N ARG A 738 -26.05 -12.67 7.47
CA ARG A 738 -24.98 -13.54 6.97
C ARG A 738 -23.94 -13.75 8.08
N ILE A 739 -23.07 -14.74 7.94
CA ILE A 739 -21.88 -14.85 8.79
C ILE A 739 -20.97 -13.64 8.46
N PRO A 740 -20.60 -12.80 9.44
CA PRO A 740 -19.69 -11.68 9.20
C PRO A 740 -18.25 -12.18 9.05
N PRO A 741 -17.37 -11.43 8.36
CA PRO A 741 -15.93 -11.63 8.46
C PRO A 741 -15.46 -11.45 9.91
N LEU A 742 -14.29 -11.99 10.25
CA LEU A 742 -13.69 -11.79 11.56
C LEU A 742 -13.38 -10.29 11.78
N ARG A 743 -13.68 -9.75 12.96
CA ARG A 743 -13.27 -8.41 13.37
C ARG A 743 -12.10 -8.52 14.34
N ASP A 744 -11.07 -7.69 14.16
CA ASP A 744 -9.97 -7.57 15.11
C ASP A 744 -10.36 -6.55 16.19
N ASP A 745 -10.85 -7.09 17.32
CA ASP A 745 -11.36 -6.32 18.47
C ASP A 745 -10.25 -5.64 19.31
N LYS A 746 -8.99 -5.70 18.85
CA LYS A 746 -7.86 -4.91 19.38
C LYS A 746 -8.13 -3.43 19.17
N VAL A 747 -7.90 -2.61 20.19
CA VAL A 747 -7.90 -1.15 20.09
C VAL A 747 -6.45 -0.68 20.05
N LEU A 748 -6.04 0.00 18.97
CA LEU A 748 -4.71 0.57 18.79
C LEU A 748 -4.73 2.09 18.98
N THR A 749 -3.87 2.62 19.85
CA THR A 749 -3.81 4.05 20.19
C THR A 749 -3.56 4.93 18.97
N SER A 750 -2.60 4.56 18.11
CA SER A 750 -2.30 5.25 16.85
C SER A 750 -3.54 5.37 15.93
N TRP A 751 -4.15 4.24 15.56
CA TRP A 751 -5.29 4.22 14.63
C TRP A 751 -6.54 4.90 15.22
N ASN A 752 -6.71 4.83 16.53
CA ASN A 752 -7.74 5.59 17.24
C ASN A 752 -7.45 7.10 17.20
N GLY A 753 -6.20 7.54 17.35
CA GLY A 753 -5.80 8.94 17.18
C GLY A 753 -6.18 9.51 15.80
N LEU A 754 -5.87 8.77 14.72
CA LEU A 754 -6.31 9.11 13.36
C LEU A 754 -7.85 9.16 13.28
N MET A 755 -8.55 8.19 13.88
CA MET A 755 -10.01 8.15 13.81
C MET A 755 -10.66 9.30 14.59
N ILE A 756 -10.10 9.68 15.75
CA ILE A 756 -10.51 10.85 16.53
C ILE A 756 -10.35 12.13 15.71
N SER A 757 -9.24 12.29 14.97
CA SER A 757 -9.06 13.37 13.99
C SER A 757 -10.15 13.36 12.93
N GLY A 758 -10.42 12.22 12.30
CA GLY A 758 -11.51 12.06 11.31
C GLY A 758 -12.89 12.45 11.84
N PHE A 759 -13.23 12.03 13.06
CA PHE A 759 -14.48 12.43 13.73
C PHE A 759 -14.53 13.93 14.04
N ALA A 760 -13.46 14.52 14.57
CA ALA A 760 -13.42 15.93 14.94
C ALA A 760 -13.45 16.87 13.72
N VAL A 761 -12.65 16.58 12.69
CA VAL A 761 -12.64 17.33 11.42
C VAL A 761 -14.01 17.26 10.75
N ALA A 762 -14.64 16.07 10.68
CA ALA A 762 -15.97 15.93 10.11
C ALA A 762 -17.06 16.64 10.93
N ALA A 763 -16.99 16.61 12.27
CA ALA A 763 -17.94 17.33 13.11
C ALA A 763 -17.99 18.82 12.78
N GLN A 764 -16.81 19.44 12.61
CA GLN A 764 -16.68 20.83 12.22
C GLN A 764 -17.07 21.06 10.75
N ALA A 765 -16.61 20.21 9.83
CA ALA A 765 -16.84 20.36 8.39
C ALA A 765 -18.31 20.15 7.97
N LEU A 766 -19.07 19.34 8.72
CA LEU A 766 -20.46 18.99 8.43
C LEU A 766 -21.47 19.68 9.36
N GLY A 767 -21.02 20.28 10.45
CA GLY A 767 -21.89 20.86 11.49
C GLY A 767 -22.63 19.83 12.33
N GLU A 768 -21.99 18.69 12.63
CA GLU A 768 -22.58 17.52 13.31
C GLU A 768 -21.86 17.17 14.63
N PRO A 769 -22.30 17.73 15.78
CA PRO A 769 -21.65 17.54 17.09
C PRO A 769 -21.49 16.07 17.52
N ARG A 770 -22.41 15.19 17.11
CA ARG A 770 -22.40 13.74 17.39
C ARG A 770 -21.07 13.06 17.04
N TYR A 771 -20.34 13.60 16.06
CA TYR A 771 -19.03 13.10 15.66
C TYR A 771 -17.93 13.56 16.62
N ALA A 772 -17.90 14.83 17.03
CA ALA A 772 -16.98 15.31 18.05
C ALA A 772 -17.22 14.62 19.40
N GLU A 773 -18.48 14.35 19.77
CA GLU A 773 -18.84 13.56 20.94
C GLU A 773 -18.29 12.12 20.88
N ALA A 774 -18.22 11.50 19.70
CA ALA A 774 -17.64 10.18 19.51
C ALA A 774 -16.12 10.19 19.64
N GLY A 775 -15.45 11.14 18.97
CA GLY A 775 -14.01 11.35 19.13
C GLY A 775 -13.62 11.66 20.58
N ALA A 776 -14.42 12.47 21.29
CA ALA A 776 -14.20 12.79 22.70
C ALA A 776 -14.33 11.57 23.62
N ARG A 777 -15.25 10.63 23.34
CA ARG A 777 -15.36 9.36 24.09
C ARG A 777 -14.15 8.46 23.86
N ALA A 778 -13.71 8.32 22.61
CA ALA A 778 -12.52 7.54 22.28
C ALA A 778 -11.25 8.16 22.89
N ALA A 779 -11.08 9.48 22.81
CA ALA A 779 -9.96 10.19 23.42
C ALA A 779 -9.92 10.01 24.95
N ALA A 780 -11.07 10.12 25.63
CA ALA A 780 -11.18 9.83 27.06
C ALA A 780 -10.81 8.38 27.37
N PHE A 781 -11.35 7.40 26.63
CA PHE A 781 -11.00 5.99 26.78
C PHE A 781 -9.48 5.75 26.68
N LEU A 782 -8.81 6.30 25.65
CA LEU A 782 -7.34 6.16 25.52
C LEU A 782 -6.60 6.78 26.71
N LEU A 783 -6.96 8.00 27.11
CA LEU A 783 -6.30 8.75 28.18
C LEU A 783 -6.55 8.19 29.60
N GLU A 784 -7.60 7.39 29.78
CA GLU A 784 -7.97 6.73 31.04
C GLU A 784 -7.57 5.24 31.11
N ARG A 785 -7.56 4.52 29.97
CA ARG A 785 -7.43 3.05 29.92
C ARG A 785 -6.20 2.57 29.17
N MET A 786 -5.61 3.41 28.32
CA MET A 786 -4.39 3.12 27.55
C MET A 786 -3.24 4.08 27.89
N ARG A 787 -3.26 4.65 29.10
CA ARG A 787 -2.17 5.47 29.67
C ARG A 787 -1.76 4.94 31.03
N GLU A 788 -0.45 4.82 31.25
CA GLU A 788 0.18 4.42 32.51
C GLU A 788 1.15 5.52 32.94
N GLY A 789 0.80 6.27 33.99
CA GLY A 789 1.49 7.51 34.32
C GLY A 789 1.32 8.56 33.22
N ASP A 790 2.43 9.00 32.63
CA ASP A 790 2.48 9.88 31.46
C ASP A 790 2.72 9.12 30.14
N ARG A 791 2.88 7.79 30.17
CA ARG A 791 3.17 6.95 28.99
C ARG A 791 1.89 6.37 28.39
N LEU A 792 1.74 6.50 27.07
CA LEU A 792 0.75 5.73 26.31
C LEU A 792 1.16 4.25 26.23
N ARG A 793 0.15 3.38 26.18
CA ARG A 793 0.22 1.97 25.80
C ARG A 793 -0.26 1.84 24.35
N ARG A 794 0.24 0.84 23.62
CA ARG A 794 -0.10 0.68 22.18
C ARG A 794 -1.43 -0.02 21.96
N SER A 795 -1.58 -1.20 22.56
CA SER A 795 -2.64 -2.17 22.28
C SER A 795 -3.57 -2.31 23.48
N PHE A 796 -4.88 -2.45 23.28
CA PHE A 796 -5.82 -2.82 24.32
C PHE A 796 -6.75 -3.93 23.83
N LEU A 797 -6.85 -5.00 24.62
CA LEU A 797 -7.66 -6.19 24.34
C LEU A 797 -7.99 -6.90 25.66
N ASP A 798 -9.12 -7.60 25.74
CA ASP A 798 -9.59 -8.34 26.93
C ASP A 798 -9.49 -7.54 28.25
N GLY A 799 -9.78 -6.23 28.19
CA GLY A 799 -9.77 -5.31 29.33
C GLY A 799 -8.37 -4.81 29.78
N LYS A 800 -7.30 -5.15 29.05
CA LYS A 800 -5.90 -4.86 29.41
C LYS A 800 -5.21 -4.00 28.36
N ALA A 801 -4.42 -3.03 28.80
CA ALA A 801 -3.50 -2.30 27.94
C ALA A 801 -2.10 -2.95 27.93
N GLN A 802 -1.54 -3.14 26.74
CA GLN A 802 -0.30 -3.88 26.49
C GLN A 802 0.65 -3.12 25.55
N PHE A 803 1.94 -3.43 25.70
CA PHE A 803 3.09 -2.80 25.02
C PHE A 803 3.25 -1.30 25.30
N ASN A 804 4.48 -0.81 25.23
CA ASN A 804 4.75 0.62 25.30
C ASN A 804 4.24 1.27 24.00
N GLY A 805 3.71 2.50 24.08
CA GLY A 805 3.34 3.27 22.88
C GLY A 805 4.58 3.65 22.06
N TYR A 806 4.43 3.68 20.74
CA TYR A 806 5.46 4.11 19.79
C TYR A 806 5.16 5.53 19.30
N LEU A 807 6.07 6.17 18.57
CA LEU A 807 5.91 7.54 18.07
C LEU A 807 4.55 7.80 17.43
N ASP A 808 4.07 6.87 16.62
CA ASP A 808 2.79 6.94 15.91
C ASP A 808 1.58 7.00 16.89
N ASP A 809 1.67 6.27 18.01
CA ASP A 809 0.63 6.27 19.06
C ASP A 809 0.50 7.66 19.72
N TYR A 810 1.61 8.36 19.95
CA TYR A 810 1.59 9.74 20.44
C TYR A 810 1.23 10.72 19.32
N ALA A 811 1.86 10.62 18.14
CA ALA A 811 1.70 11.55 17.04
C ALA A 811 0.24 11.64 16.57
N PHE A 812 -0.42 10.50 16.40
CA PHE A 812 -1.79 10.48 15.86
C PHE A 812 -2.81 10.85 16.96
N LEU A 813 -2.55 10.52 18.23
CA LEU A 813 -3.40 10.97 19.34
C LEU A 813 -3.29 12.48 19.58
N ILE A 814 -2.08 13.06 19.52
CA ILE A 814 -1.87 14.53 19.58
C ILE A 814 -2.63 15.22 18.45
N GLN A 815 -2.62 14.66 17.22
CA GLN A 815 -3.40 15.21 16.10
C GLN A 815 -4.91 15.20 16.41
N GLY A 816 -5.45 14.04 16.84
CA GLY A 816 -6.85 13.92 17.21
C GLY A 816 -7.26 14.83 18.37
N LEU A 817 -6.39 15.07 19.34
CA LEU A 817 -6.62 15.99 20.46
C LEU A 817 -6.61 17.46 20.03
N LEU A 818 -5.69 17.86 19.13
CA LEU A 818 -5.70 19.20 18.54
C LEU A 818 -6.97 19.44 17.69
N ASP A 819 -7.40 18.44 16.92
CA ASP A 819 -8.61 18.53 16.11
C ASP A 819 -9.88 18.54 16.99
N LEU A 820 -9.91 17.77 18.09
CA LEU A 820 -10.97 17.88 19.10
C LEU A 820 -10.98 19.27 19.76
N HIS A 821 -9.84 19.91 19.99
CA HIS A 821 -9.82 21.30 20.48
C HIS A 821 -10.44 22.26 19.45
N GLU A 822 -10.09 22.17 18.17
CA GLU A 822 -10.69 22.98 17.09
C GLU A 822 -12.19 22.70 16.87
N ALA A 823 -12.68 21.51 17.22
CA ALA A 823 -14.08 21.11 17.04
C ALA A 823 -14.97 21.40 18.26
N THR A 824 -14.42 21.37 19.48
CA THR A 824 -15.19 21.45 20.74
C THR A 824 -14.92 22.71 21.56
N PHE A 825 -13.81 23.42 21.30
CA PHE A 825 -13.27 24.51 22.13
C PHE A 825 -12.91 24.09 23.59
N GLU A 826 -12.91 22.80 23.91
CA GLU A 826 -12.51 22.33 25.24
C GLU A 826 -10.99 22.45 25.45
N ALA A 827 -10.57 23.22 26.46
CA ALA A 827 -9.15 23.44 26.76
C ALA A 827 -8.40 22.15 27.19
N ARG A 828 -9.09 21.13 27.72
CA ARG A 828 -8.46 19.88 28.16
C ARG A 828 -7.73 19.15 27.03
N TRP A 829 -8.26 19.17 25.81
CA TRP A 829 -7.65 18.47 24.68
C TRP A 829 -6.33 19.12 24.25
N LEU A 830 -6.24 20.45 24.31
CA LEU A 830 -4.98 21.18 24.09
C LEU A 830 -3.96 20.88 25.20
N HIS A 831 -4.37 20.84 26.47
CA HIS A 831 -3.45 20.48 27.57
C HIS A 831 -2.89 19.06 27.43
N GLU A 832 -3.73 18.08 27.09
CA GLU A 832 -3.29 16.69 26.87
C GLU A 832 -2.42 16.56 25.60
N ALA A 833 -2.71 17.31 24.53
CA ALA A 833 -1.86 17.39 23.34
C ALA A 833 -0.46 17.96 23.64
N ILE A 834 -0.38 19.01 24.46
CA ILE A 834 0.88 19.59 24.94
C ILE A 834 1.66 18.57 25.78
N ALA A 835 1.01 17.95 26.78
CA ALA A 835 1.66 16.98 27.67
C ALA A 835 2.22 15.76 26.91
N LEU A 836 1.48 15.22 25.95
CA LEU A 836 1.95 14.11 25.10
C LEU A 836 3.07 14.56 24.15
N ALA A 837 3.06 15.80 23.65
CA ALA A 837 4.17 16.34 22.85
C ALA A 837 5.45 16.53 23.67
N GLU A 838 5.34 16.88 24.95
CA GLU A 838 6.49 16.95 25.86
C GLU A 838 7.09 15.57 26.16
N VAL A 839 6.27 14.51 26.24
CA VAL A 839 6.76 13.11 26.30
C VAL A 839 7.48 12.70 25.01
N VAL A 840 6.98 13.11 23.83
CA VAL A 840 7.64 12.85 22.54
C VAL A 840 9.02 13.54 22.47
N GLU A 841 9.10 14.83 22.84
CA GLU A 841 10.38 15.54 22.85
C GLU A 841 11.35 15.01 23.93
N ALA A 842 10.85 14.53 25.07
CA ALA A 842 11.67 13.95 26.13
C ALA A 842 12.33 12.62 25.70
N HIS A 843 11.56 11.68 25.15
CA HIS A 843 11.99 10.28 25.00
C HIS A 843 12.24 9.79 23.56
N TYR A 844 11.65 10.47 22.57
CA TYR A 844 11.69 10.04 21.16
C TYR A 844 12.57 10.96 20.31
N ALA A 845 12.80 12.22 20.71
CA ALA A 845 13.55 13.19 19.90
C ALA A 845 15.02 12.82 19.69
N ASP A 846 15.45 12.85 18.43
CA ASP A 846 16.86 12.86 18.07
C ASP A 846 17.40 14.29 18.21
N ARG A 847 17.89 14.59 19.42
CA ARG A 847 18.52 15.88 19.75
C ARG A 847 19.82 16.14 18.99
N SER A 848 20.40 15.14 18.31
CA SER A 848 21.64 15.28 17.54
C SER A 848 21.39 15.61 16.07
N SER A 849 20.36 14.99 15.47
CA SER A 849 20.17 14.97 14.01
C SER A 849 18.75 15.37 13.57
N GLY A 850 17.86 15.72 14.51
CA GLY A 850 16.48 16.14 14.26
C GLY A 850 15.51 15.00 13.94
N GLY A 851 14.21 15.28 14.08
CA GLY A 851 13.14 14.29 14.01
C GLY A 851 13.05 13.41 15.27
N TRP A 852 12.18 12.41 15.24
CA TRP A 852 11.88 11.54 16.37
C TRP A 852 11.98 10.05 15.98
N PHE A 853 12.55 9.24 16.85
CA PHE A 853 12.63 7.78 16.70
C PHE A 853 11.26 7.12 16.91
N MET A 854 11.02 5.96 16.30
CA MET A 854 9.78 5.17 16.49
C MET A 854 9.60 4.71 17.94
N THR A 855 10.67 4.27 18.58
CA THR A 855 10.70 3.82 19.98
C THR A 855 11.23 4.92 20.89
N SER A 856 10.86 4.89 22.18
CA SER A 856 11.48 5.70 23.23
C SER A 856 12.93 5.26 23.52
N ASP A 857 13.65 6.01 24.34
CA ASP A 857 14.98 5.69 24.84
C ASP A 857 14.99 4.59 25.92
N ASP A 858 13.84 4.32 26.55
CA ASP A 858 13.60 3.28 27.57
C ASP A 858 12.91 2.00 27.03
N HIS A 859 12.81 1.84 25.70
CA HIS A 859 12.25 0.65 25.03
C HIS A 859 13.19 -0.58 25.06
N GLU A 860 12.71 -1.75 24.57
CA GLU A 860 13.59 -2.90 24.28
C GLU A 860 14.71 -2.48 23.31
N GLN A 861 15.97 -2.73 23.69
CA GLN A 861 17.11 -2.41 22.85
C GLN A 861 17.26 -3.44 21.73
N LEU A 862 16.84 -3.04 20.53
CA LEU A 862 17.01 -3.78 19.27
C LEU A 862 18.26 -3.27 18.49
N LEU A 863 18.49 -3.82 17.30
CA LEU A 863 19.71 -3.58 16.49
C LEU A 863 19.98 -2.11 16.13
N ALA A 864 18.90 -1.33 16.03
CA ALA A 864 18.85 0.12 15.81
C ALA A 864 17.49 0.67 16.30
N ARG A 865 17.37 1.99 16.51
CA ARG A 865 16.09 2.69 16.61
C ARG A 865 15.78 3.31 15.25
N GLU A 866 14.65 2.98 14.64
CA GLU A 866 14.22 3.63 13.39
C GLU A 866 13.83 5.09 13.64
N LYS A 867 14.15 5.98 12.69
CA LYS A 867 13.54 7.31 12.57
C LYS A 867 12.57 7.33 11.36
N PRO A 868 11.30 6.91 11.54
CA PRO A 868 10.43 6.58 10.42
C PRO A 868 9.99 7.82 9.67
N GLY A 869 10.33 7.90 8.38
CA GLY A 869 9.95 9.00 7.48
C GLY A 869 9.19 8.56 6.23
N TYR A 870 8.83 7.28 6.13
CA TYR A 870 8.08 6.73 4.99
C TYR A 870 6.57 6.79 5.25
N ASP A 871 5.86 7.60 4.46
CA ASP A 871 4.40 7.63 4.43
C ASP A 871 3.92 6.55 3.45
N GLY A 872 3.21 5.54 3.96
CA GLY A 872 2.90 4.28 3.26
C GLY A 872 1.40 4.05 3.09
N ALA A 873 0.85 3.03 3.77
CA ALA A 873 -0.60 2.89 3.97
C ALA A 873 -1.07 3.78 5.15
N GLU A 874 -0.24 3.81 6.21
CA GLU A 874 -0.29 4.75 7.32
C GLU A 874 0.74 5.88 7.03
N PRO A 875 0.49 7.15 7.41
CA PRO A 875 1.54 8.17 7.46
C PRO A 875 2.56 7.83 8.55
N SER A 876 3.77 8.37 8.48
CA SER A 876 4.75 8.19 9.56
C SER A 876 4.49 9.12 10.74
N GLY A 877 4.85 8.68 11.95
CA GLY A 877 4.79 9.51 13.16
C GLY A 877 5.60 10.81 13.06
N ASN A 878 6.71 10.83 12.29
CA ASN A 878 7.43 12.09 12.01
C ASN A 878 6.59 13.05 11.17
N SER A 879 5.95 12.58 10.09
CA SER A 879 5.09 13.41 9.23
C SER A 879 3.95 14.06 10.00
N VAL A 880 3.25 13.29 10.85
CA VAL A 880 2.11 13.80 11.63
C VAL A 880 2.58 14.67 12.81
N HIS A 881 3.58 14.23 13.58
CA HIS A 881 4.06 14.99 14.72
C HIS A 881 4.72 16.33 14.30
N LEU A 882 5.36 16.38 13.13
CA LEU A 882 5.87 17.63 12.55
C LEU A 882 4.75 18.66 12.33
N LEU A 883 3.61 18.27 11.75
CA LEU A 883 2.47 19.18 11.63
C LEU A 883 1.91 19.57 13.00
N ASN A 884 1.88 18.65 13.96
CA ASN A 884 1.39 18.92 15.31
C ASN A 884 2.25 19.93 16.07
N VAL A 885 3.58 19.84 16.02
CA VAL A 885 4.44 20.85 16.68
C VAL A 885 4.27 22.21 16.01
N LEU A 886 4.13 22.28 14.68
CA LEU A 886 3.87 23.56 14.01
C LEU A 886 2.53 24.17 14.47
N ARG A 887 1.46 23.38 14.60
CA ARG A 887 0.17 23.82 15.17
C ARG A 887 0.28 24.23 16.65
N LEU A 888 1.04 23.49 17.46
CA LEU A 888 1.32 23.85 18.85
C LEU A 888 2.07 25.17 18.95
N GLY A 889 3.00 25.46 18.03
CA GLY A 889 3.68 26.75 17.94
C GLY A 889 2.73 27.93 17.72
N GLU A 890 1.81 27.84 16.75
CA GLU A 890 0.84 28.91 16.47
C GLU A 890 -0.24 29.04 17.58
N LEU A 891 -0.55 27.97 18.32
CA LEU A 891 -1.47 28.03 19.47
C LEU A 891 -0.81 28.63 20.72
N THR A 892 0.33 28.07 21.13
CA THR A 892 1.03 28.42 22.38
C THR A 892 1.84 29.71 22.28
N GLY A 893 2.25 30.10 21.07
CA GLY A 893 3.19 31.20 20.84
C GLY A 893 4.64 30.86 21.25
N GLU A 894 4.95 29.61 21.58
CA GLU A 894 6.29 29.22 22.03
C GLU A 894 7.22 28.84 20.85
N ASP A 895 8.30 29.60 20.65
CA ASP A 895 9.30 29.35 19.60
C ASP A 895 9.92 27.93 19.67
N ARG A 896 9.93 27.26 20.84
CA ARG A 896 10.47 25.89 20.99
C ARG A 896 9.85 24.90 20.00
N TYR A 897 8.55 25.02 19.71
CA TYR A 897 7.85 24.15 18.77
C TYR A 897 8.22 24.45 17.32
N ARG A 898 8.48 25.73 17.00
CA ARG A 898 8.95 26.15 15.69
C ARG A 898 10.40 25.69 15.44
N GLU A 899 11.23 25.69 16.47
CA GLU A 899 12.56 25.09 16.44
C GLU A 899 12.51 23.57 16.25
N MET A 900 11.60 22.86 16.95
CA MET A 900 11.35 21.42 16.72
C MET A 900 11.00 21.15 15.27
N GLY A 901 10.05 21.91 14.70
CA GLY A 901 9.66 21.79 13.30
C GLY A 901 10.82 22.05 12.33
N ALA A 902 11.64 23.06 12.59
CA ALA A 902 12.83 23.35 11.80
C ALA A 902 13.90 22.24 11.87
N ARG A 903 14.13 21.65 13.07
CA ARG A 903 15.05 20.50 13.25
C ARG A 903 14.59 19.29 12.44
N ALA A 904 13.30 18.95 12.50
CA ALA A 904 12.75 17.81 11.78
C ALA A 904 12.73 18.04 10.25
N LEU A 905 12.34 19.23 9.77
CA LEU A 905 12.40 19.54 8.33
C LEU A 905 13.82 19.50 7.77
N LYS A 906 14.85 19.92 8.54
CA LYS A 906 16.26 19.74 8.15
C LYS A 906 16.64 18.25 8.10
N ALA A 907 16.25 17.45 9.10
CA ALA A 907 16.54 16.01 9.15
C ALA A 907 16.03 15.23 7.92
N PHE A 908 14.83 15.57 7.43
CA PHE A 908 14.23 14.92 6.26
C PHE A 908 14.46 15.67 4.93
N ALA A 909 15.20 16.78 4.91
CA ALA A 909 15.36 17.64 3.73
C ALA A 909 15.86 16.90 2.48
N ALA A 910 16.81 15.98 2.64
CA ALA A 910 17.31 15.14 1.54
C ALA A 910 16.21 14.20 1.00
N GLN A 911 15.43 13.56 1.88
CA GLN A 911 14.35 12.65 1.48
C GLN A 911 13.20 13.39 0.80
N LEU A 912 12.81 14.56 1.34
CA LEU A 912 11.85 15.49 0.73
C LEU A 912 12.29 15.95 -0.67
N THR A 913 13.59 16.15 -0.88
CA THR A 913 14.13 16.59 -2.17
C THR A 913 14.23 15.46 -3.20
N GLU A 914 14.79 14.30 -2.82
CA GLU A 914 15.01 13.17 -3.72
C GLU A 914 13.75 12.33 -3.99
N ARG A 915 12.90 12.17 -2.97
CA ARG A 915 11.81 11.17 -2.94
C ARG A 915 10.49 11.73 -2.37
N PRO A 916 10.04 12.96 -2.70
CA PRO A 916 8.87 13.59 -2.05
C PRO A 916 7.58 12.75 -2.06
N LEU A 917 7.41 11.86 -3.04
CA LEU A 917 6.27 10.93 -3.12
C LEU A 917 6.23 9.87 -2.00
N ALA A 918 7.30 9.71 -1.23
CA ALA A 918 7.42 8.81 -0.10
C ALA A 918 7.16 9.51 1.26
N LEU A 919 6.86 10.81 1.25
CA LEU A 919 6.66 11.67 2.42
C LEU A 919 5.40 12.56 2.22
N SER A 920 4.30 11.95 1.77
CA SER A 920 3.06 12.62 1.34
C SER A 920 2.45 13.54 2.38
N ASP A 921 2.51 13.15 3.65
CA ASP A 921 1.90 13.87 4.76
C ASP A 921 2.92 14.82 5.42
N MET A 922 4.23 14.51 5.34
CA MET A 922 5.27 15.49 5.66
C MET A 922 5.21 16.72 4.74
N LEU A 923 4.83 16.53 3.47
CA LEU A 923 4.58 17.65 2.54
C LEU A 923 3.40 18.54 2.97
N LEU A 924 2.46 18.07 3.78
CA LEU A 924 1.41 18.91 4.37
C LEU A 924 1.97 19.81 5.47
N ALA A 925 2.96 19.33 6.23
CA ALA A 925 3.66 20.13 7.23
C ALA A 925 4.64 21.14 6.59
N LEU A 926 5.28 20.77 5.47
CA LEU A 926 6.06 21.71 4.65
C LEU A 926 5.18 22.78 3.98
N ASP A 927 3.95 22.43 3.58
CA ASP A 927 2.97 23.41 3.11
C ASP A 927 2.62 24.41 4.22
N PHE A 928 2.27 23.92 5.42
CA PHE A 928 2.00 24.75 6.60
C PHE A 928 3.19 25.66 6.95
N TRP A 929 4.42 25.14 6.94
CA TRP A 929 5.65 25.91 7.20
C TRP A 929 5.91 27.02 6.17
N THR A 930 5.63 26.77 4.89
CA THR A 930 5.84 27.75 3.80
C THR A 930 4.70 28.75 3.66
N ASP A 931 3.55 28.53 4.32
CA ASP A 931 2.40 29.44 4.32
C ASP A 931 2.54 30.56 5.38
N THR A 932 1.44 31.23 5.73
CA THR A 932 1.30 31.99 6.98
C THR A 932 0.02 31.49 7.65
N PRO A 933 0.12 30.66 8.71
CA PRO A 933 -1.05 30.08 9.36
C PRO A 933 -2.04 31.13 9.87
N ARG A 934 -3.33 30.81 9.80
CA ARG A 934 -4.41 31.64 10.34
C ARG A 934 -4.77 31.21 11.76
N GLU A 935 -4.46 32.07 12.71
CA GLU A 935 -4.93 31.99 14.09
C GLU A 935 -6.40 32.46 14.13
N VAL A 936 -7.33 31.59 14.50
CA VAL A 936 -8.75 31.96 14.59
C VAL A 936 -9.24 31.81 16.03
N VAL A 937 -9.63 32.94 16.65
CA VAL A 937 -10.22 32.95 17.99
C VAL A 937 -11.71 33.23 17.91
N VAL A 938 -12.53 32.31 18.41
CA VAL A 938 -14.01 32.43 18.46
C VAL A 938 -14.45 32.70 19.90
N VAL A 939 -15.08 33.85 20.15
CA VAL A 939 -15.55 34.26 21.48
C VAL A 939 -17.06 34.45 21.48
N TRP A 940 -17.77 34.03 22.52
CA TRP A 940 -19.21 34.27 22.68
C TRP A 940 -19.62 34.55 24.14
N PRO A 941 -20.83 35.08 24.39
CA PRO A 941 -21.28 35.42 25.74
C PRO A 941 -21.42 34.19 26.65
N ASP A 942 -21.22 34.40 27.95
CA ASP A 942 -21.36 33.34 28.95
C ASP A 942 -22.81 32.84 29.05
N GLY A 943 -22.97 31.52 29.05
CA GLY A 943 -24.28 30.86 29.06
C GLY A 943 -24.97 30.75 27.70
N GLU A 944 -24.41 31.33 26.64
CA GLU A 944 -24.87 31.11 25.26
C GLU A 944 -24.23 29.87 24.63
N ALA A 945 -24.94 29.29 23.65
CA ALA A 945 -24.42 28.20 22.83
C ALA A 945 -23.37 28.73 21.82
N ALA A 946 -22.43 27.88 21.44
CA ALA A 946 -21.38 28.22 20.48
C ALA A 946 -21.98 28.74 19.14
N PRO A 947 -21.38 29.77 18.51
CA PRO A 947 -22.10 30.61 17.56
C PRO A 947 -22.22 29.98 16.18
N LYS A 948 -23.24 29.13 16.00
CA LYS A 948 -23.44 28.33 14.78
C LYS A 948 -23.24 29.10 13.47
N ALA A 949 -23.82 30.28 13.31
CA ALA A 949 -23.72 31.04 12.05
C ALA A 949 -22.28 31.48 11.68
N LEU A 950 -21.36 31.55 12.65
CA LEU A 950 -19.92 31.81 12.44
C LEU A 950 -19.13 30.51 12.32
N LEU A 951 -19.49 29.48 13.11
CA LEU A 951 -18.90 28.14 13.00
C LEU A 951 -19.22 27.45 11.67
N ASP A 952 -20.42 27.65 11.10
CA ASP A 952 -20.83 27.18 9.78
C ASP A 952 -19.93 27.77 8.67
N VAL A 953 -19.29 28.93 8.88
CA VAL A 953 -18.29 29.51 7.97
C VAL A 953 -16.96 28.78 8.09
N LEU A 954 -16.46 28.58 9.32
CA LEU A 954 -15.21 27.85 9.59
C LEU A 954 -15.31 26.38 9.12
N GLY A 955 -16.46 25.77 9.32
CA GLY A 955 -16.78 24.42 8.87
C GLY A 955 -16.78 24.26 7.35
N ARG A 956 -17.38 25.20 6.61
CA ARG A 956 -17.46 25.10 5.13
C ARG A 956 -16.23 25.62 4.37
N THR A 957 -15.30 26.33 5.03
CA THR A 957 -14.14 26.93 4.37
C THR A 957 -12.90 26.05 4.49
N PHE A 958 -12.40 25.53 3.36
CA PHE A 958 -11.15 24.77 3.31
C PHE A 958 -9.96 25.67 3.63
N LEU A 959 -9.48 25.60 4.86
CA LEU A 959 -8.39 26.41 5.38
C LEU A 959 -7.36 25.49 6.06
N PRO A 960 -6.43 24.90 5.29
CA PRO A 960 -5.51 23.87 5.78
C PRO A 960 -4.40 24.41 6.69
N SER A 961 -4.01 25.67 6.52
CA SER A 961 -2.96 26.36 7.28
C SER A 961 -3.61 27.22 8.38
N ARG A 962 -4.03 26.61 9.48
CA ARG A 962 -4.71 27.30 10.58
C ARG A 962 -4.48 26.66 11.94
N VAL A 963 -4.90 27.39 12.97
CA VAL A 963 -5.31 26.85 14.27
C VAL A 963 -6.60 27.54 14.71
N ILE A 964 -7.50 26.82 15.38
CA ILE A 964 -8.77 27.37 15.90
C ILE A 964 -8.80 27.19 17.42
N THR A 965 -9.20 28.23 18.14
CA THR A 965 -9.35 28.20 19.61
C THR A 965 -10.39 29.23 20.08
N GLY A 966 -10.66 29.32 21.39
CA GLY A 966 -11.65 30.24 21.98
C GLY A 966 -12.62 29.58 22.95
N GLY A 967 -13.82 30.14 23.10
CA GLY A 967 -14.83 29.70 24.08
C GLY A 967 -15.78 30.81 24.54
N PRO A 968 -16.61 30.54 25.55
CA PRO A 968 -17.31 31.58 26.31
C PRO A 968 -16.31 32.58 26.92
N GLU A 969 -16.69 33.85 27.06
CA GLU A 969 -15.76 34.90 27.52
C GLU A 969 -15.12 34.60 28.89
N SER A 970 -15.84 33.95 29.81
CA SER A 970 -15.30 33.51 31.12
C SER A 970 -14.22 32.41 31.05
N THR A 971 -14.18 31.58 29.99
CA THR A 971 -13.19 30.49 29.91
C THR A 971 -11.84 30.95 29.35
N LEU A 972 -11.81 32.09 28.64
CA LEU A 972 -10.61 32.59 27.96
C LEU A 972 -9.44 32.82 28.92
N ALA A 973 -9.70 33.33 30.14
CA ALA A 973 -8.66 33.57 31.14
C ALA A 973 -7.98 32.28 31.68
N ALA A 974 -8.65 31.13 31.56
CA ALA A 974 -8.04 29.83 31.86
C ALA A 974 -7.28 29.29 30.64
N LEU A 975 -7.88 29.40 29.45
CA LEU A 975 -7.31 28.95 28.18
C LEU A 975 -6.05 29.71 27.76
N ALA A 976 -5.94 31.00 28.08
CA ALA A 976 -4.79 31.86 27.77
C ALA A 976 -3.44 31.34 28.33
N LYS A 977 -3.46 30.41 29.29
CA LYS A 977 -2.26 29.73 29.80
C LYS A 977 -1.63 28.73 28.81
N ALA A 978 -2.43 28.21 27.88
CA ALA A 978 -2.02 27.24 26.87
C ALA A 978 -2.22 27.75 25.43
N ALA A 979 -3.10 28.74 25.23
CA ALA A 979 -3.27 29.47 23.98
C ALA A 979 -3.28 30.99 24.23
N PRO A 980 -2.11 31.64 24.43
CA PRO A 980 -2.01 33.09 24.72
C PRO A 980 -2.65 33.99 23.67
N ILE A 981 -2.87 33.48 22.45
CA ILE A 981 -3.61 34.19 21.38
C ILE A 981 -5.04 34.56 21.78
N VAL A 982 -5.65 33.96 22.81
CA VAL A 982 -6.96 34.40 23.33
C VAL A 982 -6.89 35.58 24.31
N GLU A 983 -5.70 36.04 24.69
CA GLU A 983 -5.57 37.18 25.61
C GLU A 983 -6.12 38.48 25.01
N GLY A 984 -6.89 39.22 25.82
CA GLY A 984 -7.53 40.47 25.44
C GLY A 984 -8.66 40.36 24.40
N LYS A 985 -8.98 39.16 23.90
CA LYS A 985 -10.14 38.92 23.03
C LYS A 985 -11.42 38.90 23.88
N ARG A 986 -12.51 39.43 23.33
CA ARG A 986 -13.82 39.55 24.01
C ARG A 986 -14.96 39.63 22.99
N THR A 987 -16.19 39.58 23.45
CA THR A 987 -17.37 39.92 22.64
C THR A 987 -17.37 41.39 22.24
N VAL A 988 -17.85 41.69 21.02
CA VAL A 988 -18.12 43.04 20.51
C VAL A 988 -19.62 43.29 20.59
N ASP A 989 -20.02 44.39 21.21
CA ASP A 989 -21.43 44.74 21.53
C ASP A 989 -22.22 43.60 22.23
N GLY A 990 -21.54 42.74 23.00
CA GLY A 990 -22.14 41.57 23.64
C GLY A 990 -22.55 40.45 22.67
N LYS A 991 -22.01 40.43 21.45
CA LYS A 991 -22.30 39.41 20.43
C LYS A 991 -21.14 38.43 20.27
N PRO A 992 -21.41 37.19 19.81
CA PRO A 992 -20.37 36.30 19.33
C PRO A 992 -19.49 36.95 18.26
N THR A 993 -18.18 36.81 18.43
CA THR A 993 -17.14 37.56 17.73
C THR A 993 -16.02 36.62 17.30
N VAL A 994 -15.54 36.75 16.07
CA VAL A 994 -14.35 36.06 15.58
C VAL A 994 -13.22 37.06 15.34
N TYR A 995 -12.02 36.68 15.76
CA TYR A 995 -10.76 37.33 15.44
C TYR A 995 -10.00 36.40 14.49
N VAL A 996 -9.60 36.90 13.32
CA VAL A 996 -8.69 36.21 12.39
C VAL A 996 -7.36 36.92 12.45
N CYS A 997 -6.29 36.19 12.77
CA CYS A 997 -4.96 36.76 13.03
C CYS A 997 -3.86 35.98 12.29
N GLU A 998 -2.73 36.64 12.08
CA GLU A 998 -1.47 36.06 11.59
C GLU A 998 -0.34 36.55 12.50
N ARG A 999 0.37 35.63 13.16
CA ARG A 999 1.50 35.91 14.07
C ARG A 999 1.13 36.94 15.15
N GLY A 1000 -0.01 36.71 15.81
CA GLY A 1000 -0.60 37.58 16.83
C GLY A 1000 -1.25 38.87 16.31
N ARG A 1001 -1.05 39.24 15.03
CA ARG A 1001 -1.65 40.43 14.43
C ARG A 1001 -3.01 40.10 13.83
N CYS A 1002 -4.07 40.64 14.43
CA CYS A 1002 -5.44 40.41 13.98
C CYS A 1002 -5.92 41.41 12.92
N GLU A 1003 -6.79 40.94 12.04
CA GLU A 1003 -7.75 41.76 11.30
C GLU A 1003 -8.78 42.39 12.26
N ALA A 1004 -9.63 43.28 11.74
CA ALA A 1004 -10.74 43.82 12.51
C ALA A 1004 -11.69 42.70 12.99
N PRO A 1005 -12.06 42.63 14.29
CA PRO A 1005 -12.96 41.60 14.80
C PRO A 1005 -14.33 41.69 14.15
N THR A 1006 -14.94 40.54 13.88
CA THR A 1006 -16.22 40.46 13.16
C THR A 1006 -17.27 39.65 13.91
N THR A 1007 -18.51 40.14 13.88
CA THR A 1007 -19.72 39.40 14.28
C THR A 1007 -20.53 38.96 13.05
N ASP A 1008 -20.02 39.20 11.84
CA ASP A 1008 -20.69 38.99 10.56
C ASP A 1008 -20.08 37.81 9.77
N PRO A 1009 -20.89 36.78 9.43
CA PRO A 1009 -20.43 35.61 8.67
C PRO A 1009 -19.89 35.88 7.26
N GLY A 1010 -20.32 36.96 6.61
CA GLY A 1010 -19.84 37.37 5.29
C GLY A 1010 -18.47 38.04 5.35
N VAL A 1011 -18.27 38.92 6.33
CA VAL A 1011 -16.95 39.52 6.63
C VAL A 1011 -15.96 38.44 7.06
N LEU A 1012 -16.38 37.48 7.89
CA LEU A 1012 -15.55 36.33 8.26
C LEU A 1012 -15.14 35.50 7.03
N ALA A 1013 -16.08 35.19 6.14
CA ALA A 1013 -15.78 34.46 4.90
C ALA A 1013 -14.78 35.22 4.00
N ALA A 1014 -14.84 36.56 3.96
CA ALA A 1014 -13.87 37.39 3.24
C ALA A 1014 -12.47 37.38 3.87
N GLN A 1015 -12.38 37.41 5.22
CA GLN A 1015 -11.11 37.32 5.95
C GLN A 1015 -10.41 35.95 5.74
N LEU A 1016 -11.15 34.85 5.81
CA LEU A 1016 -10.65 33.49 5.60
C LEU A 1016 -10.41 33.15 4.11
N GLY A 1017 -10.97 33.95 3.20
CA GLY A 1017 -10.79 33.84 1.76
C GLY A 1017 -9.42 34.33 1.25
N GLN A 1018 -8.63 34.99 2.11
CA GLN A 1018 -7.26 35.40 1.77
C GLN A 1018 -6.35 34.16 1.54
N VAL A 1019 -5.49 34.23 0.52
CA VAL A 1019 -4.56 33.17 0.14
C VAL A 1019 -3.18 33.75 -0.09
N LYS A 1020 -2.15 33.09 0.44
CA LYS A 1020 -0.74 33.33 0.13
C LYS A 1020 -0.27 32.25 -0.85
N ALA A 1021 0.35 32.69 -1.94
CA ALA A 1021 0.98 31.78 -2.91
C ALA A 1021 2.18 31.03 -2.31
N TYR A 1022 2.77 30.12 -3.09
CA TYR A 1022 4.11 29.58 -2.83
C TYR A 1022 5.19 30.60 -3.14
#